data_AF-A0A7S0NTU7-F1
#
_entry.id   AF-A0A7S0NTU7-F1
#
_cell.length_a   1.000
_cell.length_b   1.000
_cell.length_c   1.000
_cell.angle_alpha   90.00
_cell.angle_beta   90.00
_cell.angle_gamma   90.00
#
_symmetry.space_group_name_H-M   'P 1'
#
loop_
_entity.id
_entity.type
_entity.pdbx_description
1 polymer ?
#
loop_
_entity_poly.entity_id
_entity_poly.type
_entity_poly.pdbx_seq_one_letter_code
_entity_poly.pdbx_strand_id
1 'polypeptide(L)'
;MFLVCAVFALVCPPALKYLEGKYVGESINFMLPGHDNLAPIKARVNQFESCTGATIVTDDIEYSRWSSELKTALGETEESGQKKLFDALLIKSAWFANYAAIGALEPLDEYIQASADRLQYSDTMPIVRRNLVTYDKTVYVMALDADFVQLYLRQDLLTRDALEPPTTWEELIALAAHYHGTDLNNDSKPDYGLCWPANPYNFAMIAMVIHATTMQSKGVDQGFFFDLLTGMPLWNTTGAAYAFEILETLFSMSPFTEHGPNYHNFKGMAMDFKKGRCAILAGMPGLFKALMFKGHTVDAEGRVHLEPTVRRLDSNGNVVWMPSEPPRHARMVGSTAVLERSSGAISKCHRDHCLYAAGVPMINRPPFFGSGGFASAIVAEAPQRRKDIAWSFLVYLNAPEQSLPDVANASFLDPYRYSHISTTALPVYEERGWERERAERLFEVSSVALLGQVEDAAMDLRIPFREDFIFETALPKARETLYTEPKGWEYIVYLHLGWALAPDGKWVRVPRYNGTSEERIARLQQQLTSAWLSTMQRRGGVLSVLKSYRKSLSQPALSEAELCAYHEAEYVESGGVCGGKPFVPCGVSGCGKWAQCVDPYDVCECTNGDTVPSADFETSRACEQRVASTSQQRVFWTLSGFLHFAGFALSVRVMWEFWFNSRLHPPYTLMQSFAAIFVPDMAYSSVYFFFHFTNLLRGSEIADAPCDAVAFITFGIVIATFCGPVIVAAVTYLKLKRLSQGDLQWSISRGVLALILAVPWLLGIAFALIVQQAGYLGSYRGLYCYAKTWDHFVTGGLTMLTFLLATALTIFFYVLAFINVRRTMVAAKQHIAARKASRTVAIRGAVLVAAYFLTWILWTAVGFSSWLGSGPSIPL
;
A
#
# COMPACT_ATOMS: atom_id res chain seq x y z
N MET A 1 -29.07 58.57 16.25
CA MET A 1 -28.23 58.35 17.44
C MET A 1 -27.22 57.29 17.06
N PHE A 2 -25.94 57.67 17.00
CA PHE A 2 -24.81 56.91 16.46
C PHE A 2 -24.64 55.57 17.19
N LEU A 3 -24.62 54.45 16.44
CA LEU A 3 -23.99 53.21 16.89
C LEU A 3 -22.92 52.81 15.86
N VAL A 4 -21.70 53.15 16.25
CA VAL A 4 -20.38 52.65 15.85
C VAL A 4 -20.40 51.49 14.84
N CYS A 5 -20.11 51.79 13.57
CA CYS A 5 -19.45 50.86 12.66
C CYS A 5 -18.06 50.57 13.23
N ALA A 6 -17.94 49.51 14.04
CA ALA A 6 -16.66 48.89 14.29
C ALA A 6 -16.25 48.20 12.98
N VAL A 7 -15.45 48.90 12.18
CA VAL A 7 -14.56 48.25 11.22
C VAL A 7 -13.64 47.38 12.06
N PHE A 8 -14.03 46.12 12.27
CA PHE A 8 -13.07 45.09 12.63
C PHE A 8 -12.09 45.06 11.46
N ALA A 9 -10.92 45.67 11.63
CA ALA A 9 -9.77 45.29 10.83
C ALA A 9 -9.70 43.77 10.96
N LEU A 10 -9.99 43.05 9.88
CA LEU A 10 -9.89 41.59 9.83
C LEU A 10 -8.42 41.27 10.13
N VAL A 11 -8.16 40.93 11.40
CA VAL A 11 -6.82 40.54 11.84
C VAL A 11 -6.45 39.33 11.00
N CYS A 12 -5.34 39.43 10.28
CA CYS A 12 -4.86 38.33 9.46
C CYS A 12 -4.69 37.07 10.34
N PRO A 13 -5.27 35.92 9.96
CA PRO A 13 -5.11 34.67 10.70
C PRO A 13 -3.63 34.35 10.94
N PRO A 14 -3.26 33.74 12.08
CA PRO A 14 -1.86 33.37 12.36
C PRO A 14 -1.23 32.57 11.22
N ALA A 15 -1.99 31.63 10.64
CA ALA A 15 -1.59 30.83 9.49
C ALA A 15 -1.35 31.62 8.19
N LEU A 16 -1.78 32.87 8.08
CA LEU A 16 -1.57 33.74 6.90
C LEU A 16 -0.61 34.90 7.15
N LYS A 17 -0.20 35.14 8.40
CA LYS A 17 0.59 36.32 8.77
C LYS A 17 1.89 36.48 7.98
N TYR A 18 2.51 35.37 7.56
CA TYR A 18 3.73 35.40 6.76
C TYR A 18 3.51 35.79 5.28
N LEU A 19 2.26 35.92 4.84
CA LEU A 19 1.83 36.31 3.50
C LEU A 19 1.12 37.67 3.47
N GLU A 20 1.07 38.38 4.60
CA GLU A 20 0.36 39.65 4.73
C GLU A 20 0.86 40.66 3.68
N GLY A 21 -0.06 41.14 2.83
CA GLY A 21 0.24 42.06 1.73
C GLY A 21 1.18 41.53 0.62
N LYS A 22 1.52 40.24 0.60
CA LYS A 22 2.52 39.69 -0.33
C LYS A 22 2.06 39.66 -1.80
N TYR A 23 0.75 39.63 -2.04
CA TYR A 23 0.15 39.37 -3.35
C TYR A 23 -0.74 40.51 -3.85
N VAL A 24 -0.50 41.74 -3.38
CA VAL A 24 -1.30 42.91 -3.73
C VAL A 24 -1.38 43.13 -5.24
N GLY A 25 -2.61 43.11 -5.77
CA GLY A 25 -2.88 43.33 -7.19
C GLY A 25 -2.66 42.10 -8.08
N GLU A 26 -2.36 40.94 -7.49
CA GLU A 26 -2.22 39.67 -8.21
C GLU A 26 -3.51 38.85 -8.13
N SER A 27 -3.76 38.01 -9.12
CA SER A 27 -4.97 37.19 -9.16
C SER A 27 -4.75 35.78 -9.68
N ILE A 28 -5.59 34.86 -9.20
CA ILE A 28 -5.71 33.48 -9.69
C ILE A 28 -7.18 33.13 -9.93
N ASN A 29 -7.43 32.25 -10.89
CA ASN A 29 -8.73 31.63 -11.12
C ASN A 29 -8.80 30.30 -10.37
N PHE A 30 -9.74 30.16 -9.45
CA PHE A 30 -9.97 28.95 -8.67
C PHE A 30 -11.34 28.34 -8.99
N MET A 31 -11.35 27.12 -9.50
CA MET A 31 -12.61 26.41 -9.75
C MET A 31 -13.22 25.95 -8.43
N LEU A 32 -14.34 26.56 -8.02
CA LEU A 32 -15.08 26.21 -6.79
C LEU A 32 -16.57 26.02 -7.11
N PRO A 33 -17.12 24.80 -7.08
CA PRO A 33 -18.53 24.59 -7.35
C PRO A 33 -19.43 25.31 -6.33
N GLY A 34 -20.50 25.92 -6.84
CA GLY A 34 -21.51 26.63 -6.08
C GLY A 34 -22.39 25.68 -5.28
N HIS A 35 -22.10 25.57 -3.97
CA HIS A 35 -22.91 24.79 -3.04
C HIS A 35 -22.81 25.33 -1.60
N ASP A 36 -23.93 25.47 -0.88
CA ASP A 36 -23.96 26.03 0.49
C ASP A 36 -23.04 25.26 1.47
N ASN A 37 -23.02 23.94 1.35
CA ASN A 37 -22.18 23.08 2.20
C ASN A 37 -20.66 23.19 1.91
N LEU A 38 -20.24 24.02 0.94
CA LEU A 38 -18.84 24.42 0.71
C LEU A 38 -18.56 25.85 1.22
N ALA A 39 -19.47 26.43 2.02
CA ALA A 39 -19.29 27.73 2.66
C ALA A 39 -17.97 27.88 3.44
N PRO A 40 -17.42 26.85 4.13
CA PRO A 40 -16.11 26.98 4.76
C PRO A 40 -15.01 27.38 3.77
N ILE A 41 -14.95 26.78 2.59
CA ILE A 41 -13.96 27.12 1.55
C ILE A 41 -14.18 28.56 1.04
N LYS A 42 -15.43 28.97 0.80
CA LYS A 42 -15.77 30.35 0.41
C LYS A 42 -15.32 31.36 1.46
N ALA A 43 -15.46 31.04 2.76
CA ALA A 43 -14.96 31.90 3.84
C ALA A 43 -13.43 32.01 3.84
N ARG A 44 -12.70 30.94 3.48
CA ARG A 44 -11.23 30.96 3.39
C ARG A 44 -10.72 31.75 2.20
N VAL A 45 -11.45 31.76 1.08
CA VAL A 45 -11.17 32.67 -0.04
C VAL A 45 -11.15 34.13 0.46
N ASN A 46 -12.24 34.60 1.09
CA ASN A 46 -12.35 35.99 1.56
C ASN A 46 -11.25 36.37 2.57
N GLN A 47 -10.87 35.45 3.47
CA GLN A 47 -9.81 35.68 4.44
C GLN A 47 -8.42 35.73 3.79
N PHE A 48 -8.17 34.87 2.79
CA PHE A 48 -6.92 34.89 2.04
C PHE A 48 -6.77 36.20 1.25
N GLU A 49 -7.83 36.65 0.58
CA GLU A 49 -7.83 37.91 -0.17
C GLU A 49 -7.58 39.11 0.75
N SER A 50 -8.34 39.19 1.85
CA SER A 50 -8.24 40.31 2.80
C SER A 50 -6.88 40.42 3.48
N CYS A 51 -6.22 39.29 3.80
CA CYS A 51 -4.89 39.34 4.42
C CYS A 51 -3.76 39.55 3.39
N THR A 52 -3.79 38.84 2.27
CA THR A 52 -2.62 38.77 1.36
C THR A 52 -2.63 39.83 0.26
N GLY A 53 -3.80 40.41 -0.05
CA GLY A 53 -4.00 41.33 -1.16
C GLY A 53 -4.20 40.64 -2.52
N ALA A 54 -4.18 39.31 -2.58
CA ALA A 54 -4.52 38.56 -3.79
C ALA A 54 -6.02 38.63 -4.09
N THR A 55 -6.41 38.47 -5.35
CA THR A 55 -7.80 38.17 -5.75
C THR A 55 -7.91 36.72 -6.20
N ILE A 56 -8.82 35.95 -5.59
CA ILE A 56 -9.18 34.60 -6.00
C ILE A 56 -10.52 34.68 -6.72
N VAL A 57 -10.46 34.61 -8.05
CA VAL A 57 -11.66 34.61 -8.89
C VAL A 57 -12.28 33.21 -8.86
N THR A 58 -13.42 33.07 -8.20
CA THR A 58 -14.20 31.82 -8.20
C THR A 58 -15.34 31.89 -9.19
N ASP A 59 -15.42 30.93 -10.09
CA ASP A 59 -16.61 30.72 -10.89
C ASP A 59 -17.61 29.93 -10.06
N ASP A 60 -18.79 30.48 -9.78
CA ASP A 60 -19.87 29.79 -9.05
C ASP A 60 -20.52 28.75 -9.99
N ILE A 61 -19.76 27.71 -10.32
CA ILE A 61 -20.18 26.64 -11.23
C ILE A 61 -21.30 25.86 -10.55
N GLU A 62 -22.43 25.67 -11.23
CA GLU A 62 -23.50 24.83 -10.71
C GLU A 62 -22.97 23.43 -10.39
N TYR A 63 -23.22 22.94 -9.17
CA TYR A 63 -22.68 21.66 -8.70
C TYR A 63 -22.97 20.48 -9.66
N SER A 64 -24.10 20.52 -10.37
CA SER A 64 -24.50 19.52 -11.38
C SER A 64 -23.62 19.51 -12.64
N ARG A 65 -23.01 20.65 -12.99
CA ARG A 65 -22.14 20.86 -14.16
C ARG A 65 -20.66 20.71 -13.86
N TRP A 66 -20.28 20.57 -12.59
CA TRP A 66 -18.88 20.57 -12.17
C TRP A 66 -18.01 19.54 -12.90
N SER A 67 -18.50 18.30 -13.06
CA SER A 67 -17.77 17.25 -13.78
C SER A 67 -17.51 17.60 -15.25
N SER A 68 -18.51 18.13 -15.97
CA SER A 68 -18.34 18.53 -17.37
C SER A 68 -17.40 19.72 -17.52
N GLU A 69 -17.48 20.71 -16.62
CA GLU A 69 -16.59 21.88 -16.66
C GLU A 69 -15.14 21.50 -16.34
N LEU A 70 -14.90 20.53 -15.44
CA LEU A 70 -13.56 19.98 -15.19
C LEU A 70 -12.94 19.36 -16.45
N LYS A 71 -13.71 18.58 -17.22
CA LYS A 71 -13.27 17.97 -18.48
C LYS A 71 -12.84 19.04 -19.50
N THR A 72 -13.66 20.08 -19.66
CA THR A 72 -13.35 21.20 -20.56
C THR A 72 -12.13 21.99 -20.08
N ALA A 73 -12.05 22.28 -18.78
CA ALA A 73 -10.95 23.05 -18.19
C ALA A 73 -9.59 22.34 -18.34
N LEU A 74 -9.57 21.01 -18.23
CA LEU A 74 -8.36 20.19 -18.26
C LEU A 74 -8.08 19.57 -19.64
N GLY A 75 -8.80 20.01 -20.68
CA GLY A 75 -8.48 19.69 -22.07
C GLY A 75 -8.94 18.32 -22.57
N GLU A 76 -9.91 17.68 -21.91
CA GLU A 76 -10.45 16.39 -22.36
C GLU A 76 -11.47 16.49 -23.49
N THR A 77 -12.11 17.64 -23.66
CA THR A 77 -13.14 17.86 -24.68
C THR A 77 -12.93 19.17 -25.43
N GLU A 78 -12.82 19.10 -26.76
CA GLU A 78 -12.75 20.26 -27.67
C GLU A 78 -14.15 20.83 -27.98
N GLU A 79 -15.02 21.04 -26.99
CA GLU A 79 -16.23 21.83 -27.27
C GLU A 79 -15.80 23.27 -27.56
N SER A 80 -16.22 23.75 -28.75
CA SER A 80 -15.74 24.90 -29.51
C SER A 80 -15.98 26.29 -28.89
N GLY A 81 -15.89 26.42 -27.57
CA GLY A 81 -15.90 27.69 -26.82
C GLY A 81 -14.55 27.92 -26.15
N GLN A 82 -14.20 29.19 -25.91
CA GLN A 82 -12.94 29.57 -25.27
C GLN A 82 -12.60 28.68 -24.05
N LYS A 83 -11.49 27.94 -24.09
CA LYS A 83 -10.94 27.18 -22.96
C LYS A 83 -10.83 28.11 -21.76
N LYS A 84 -11.67 27.92 -20.74
CA LYS A 84 -11.60 28.70 -19.51
C LYS A 84 -10.42 28.17 -18.69
N LEU A 85 -9.37 28.97 -18.59
CA LEU A 85 -8.12 28.60 -17.94
C LEU A 85 -8.22 28.86 -16.43
N PHE A 86 -8.16 27.78 -15.65
CA PHE A 86 -8.04 27.82 -14.20
C PHE A 86 -6.58 27.65 -13.78
N ASP A 87 -6.18 28.29 -12.68
CA ASP A 87 -4.84 28.13 -12.12
C ASP A 87 -4.83 27.05 -11.04
N ALA A 88 -5.94 26.91 -10.31
CA ALA A 88 -6.19 25.85 -9.35
C ALA A 88 -7.66 25.43 -9.36
N LEU A 89 -7.95 24.25 -8.82
CA LEU A 89 -9.28 23.66 -8.87
C LEU A 89 -9.60 22.83 -7.65
N LEU A 90 -10.85 22.89 -7.21
CA LEU A 90 -11.45 21.86 -6.39
C LEU A 90 -11.79 20.67 -7.30
N ILE A 91 -11.44 19.45 -6.87
CA ILE A 91 -11.67 18.19 -7.57
C ILE A 91 -12.03 17.10 -6.56
N LYS A 92 -12.56 15.96 -7.02
CA LYS A 92 -12.68 14.76 -6.18
C LYS A 92 -11.43 13.90 -6.23
N SER A 93 -11.06 13.27 -5.12
CA SER A 93 -9.92 12.36 -5.04
C SER A 93 -10.02 11.15 -6.00
N ALA A 94 -11.22 10.71 -6.35
CA ALA A 94 -11.41 9.65 -7.35
C ALA A 94 -11.16 10.15 -8.80
N TRP A 95 -11.21 11.47 -9.04
CA TRP A 95 -11.18 12.05 -10.38
C TRP A 95 -9.77 12.50 -10.80
N PHE A 96 -8.92 12.92 -9.86
CA PHE A 96 -7.63 13.54 -10.22
C PHE A 96 -6.67 12.60 -10.96
N ALA A 97 -6.74 11.28 -10.72
CA ALA A 97 -5.81 10.32 -11.31
C ALA A 97 -5.85 10.32 -12.85
N ASN A 98 -7.04 10.51 -13.43
CA ASN A 98 -7.23 10.66 -14.87
C ASN A 98 -6.46 11.89 -15.40
N TYR A 99 -6.59 13.03 -14.72
CA TYR A 99 -5.92 14.28 -15.10
C TYR A 99 -4.41 14.26 -14.81
N ALA A 100 -3.98 13.57 -13.77
CA ALA A 100 -2.57 13.33 -13.48
C ALA A 100 -1.92 12.47 -14.58
N ALA A 101 -2.62 11.43 -15.05
CA ALA A 101 -2.13 10.54 -16.10
C ALA A 101 -1.88 11.24 -17.45
N ILE A 102 -2.67 12.27 -17.77
CA ILE A 102 -2.50 13.08 -18.99
C ILE A 102 -1.60 14.32 -18.78
N GLY A 103 -1.03 14.49 -17.58
CA GLY A 103 -0.12 15.61 -17.28
C GLY A 103 -0.81 16.97 -17.08
N ALA A 104 -2.13 16.99 -16.84
CA ALA A 104 -2.88 18.23 -16.66
C ALA A 104 -2.75 18.85 -15.25
N LEU A 105 -2.22 18.09 -14.29
CA LEU A 105 -2.05 18.52 -12.89
C LEU A 105 -0.57 18.64 -12.52
N GLU A 106 -0.26 19.66 -11.73
CA GLU A 106 1.08 19.90 -11.20
C GLU A 106 1.44 18.86 -10.11
N PRO A 107 2.64 18.23 -10.17
CA PRO A 107 3.17 17.45 -9.05
C PRO A 107 3.44 18.32 -7.81
N LEU A 108 2.98 17.87 -6.64
CA LEU A 108 3.01 18.65 -5.41
C LEU A 108 4.11 18.23 -4.41
N ASP A 109 4.87 17.17 -4.69
CA ASP A 109 5.86 16.64 -3.74
C ASP A 109 6.89 17.68 -3.28
N GLU A 110 7.47 18.44 -4.22
CA GLU A 110 8.45 19.50 -3.89
C GLU A 110 7.80 20.65 -3.11
N TYR A 111 6.58 21.04 -3.49
CA TYR A 111 5.80 22.06 -2.80
C TYR A 111 5.50 21.67 -1.35
N ILE A 112 5.09 20.42 -1.12
CA ILE A 112 4.80 19.86 0.22
C ILE A 112 6.05 19.88 1.09
N GLN A 113 7.20 19.46 0.54
CA GLN A 113 8.48 19.50 1.27
C GLN A 113 8.86 20.93 1.67
N ALA A 114 8.69 21.90 0.77
CA ALA A 114 9.00 23.31 1.02
C ALA A 114 8.08 23.97 2.08
N SER A 115 6.87 23.44 2.27
CA SER A 115 5.87 23.98 3.21
C SER A 115 5.62 23.08 4.44
N ALA A 116 6.52 22.12 4.72
CA ALA A 116 6.32 21.08 5.73
C ALA A 116 5.93 21.63 7.12
N ASP A 117 6.59 22.70 7.58
CA ASP A 117 6.35 23.32 8.89
C ASP A 117 4.92 23.87 9.04
N ARG A 118 4.30 24.32 7.94
CA ARG A 118 2.97 24.94 7.94
C ARG A 118 1.86 23.94 7.65
N LEU A 119 2.12 23.02 6.73
CA LEU A 119 1.15 21.98 6.35
C LEU A 119 1.00 20.91 7.42
N GLN A 120 2.08 20.65 8.17
CA GLN A 120 2.22 19.49 9.04
C GLN A 120 1.72 18.23 8.31
N TYR A 121 2.26 17.95 7.12
CA TYR A 121 1.73 16.92 6.24
C TYR A 121 1.70 15.52 6.88
N SER A 122 2.56 15.25 7.87
CA SER A 122 2.54 14.03 8.68
C SER A 122 1.28 13.86 9.55
N ASP A 123 0.59 14.96 9.88
CA ASP A 123 -0.71 14.96 10.57
C ASP A 123 -1.86 14.50 9.64
N THR A 124 -1.67 14.57 8.32
CA THR A 124 -2.58 13.92 7.36
C THR A 124 -2.46 12.41 7.47
N MET A 125 -3.59 11.72 7.63
CA MET A 125 -3.60 10.29 7.92
C MET A 125 -2.99 9.46 6.77
N PRO A 126 -2.38 8.30 7.05
CA PRO A 126 -1.62 7.55 6.05
C PRO A 126 -2.46 7.13 4.85
N ILE A 127 -3.73 6.73 5.04
CA ILE A 127 -4.60 6.35 3.91
C ILE A 127 -4.87 7.52 2.97
N VAL A 128 -5.04 8.72 3.54
CA VAL A 128 -5.28 9.94 2.77
C VAL A 128 -4.06 10.25 1.91
N ARG A 129 -2.87 10.26 2.52
CA ARG A 129 -1.60 10.49 1.82
C ARG A 129 -1.32 9.44 0.75
N ARG A 130 -1.47 8.16 1.08
CA ARG A 130 -1.10 7.04 0.20
C ARG A 130 -2.11 6.80 -0.92
N ASN A 131 -3.40 6.98 -0.65
CA ASN A 131 -4.44 6.45 -1.54
C ASN A 131 -5.42 7.51 -2.05
N LEU A 132 -5.64 8.63 -1.34
CA LEU A 132 -6.59 9.66 -1.77
C LEU A 132 -5.95 10.82 -2.54
N VAL A 133 -4.63 11.02 -2.40
CA VAL A 133 -3.94 12.14 -3.04
C VAL A 133 -2.74 11.75 -3.91
N THR A 134 -2.35 10.48 -3.85
CA THR A 134 -1.19 9.95 -4.58
C THR A 134 -1.63 9.11 -5.78
N TYR A 135 -0.98 9.33 -6.91
CA TYR A 135 -1.08 8.52 -8.13
C TYR A 135 0.32 8.25 -8.67
N ASP A 136 0.63 7.00 -8.98
CA ASP A 136 1.97 6.59 -9.46
C ASP A 136 3.12 7.08 -8.55
N LYS A 137 2.91 7.00 -7.22
CA LYS A 137 3.83 7.43 -6.16
C LYS A 137 4.10 8.94 -6.07
N THR A 138 3.38 9.76 -6.83
CA THR A 138 3.48 11.23 -6.82
C THR A 138 2.21 11.84 -6.24
N VAL A 139 2.34 12.88 -5.41
CA VAL A 139 1.20 13.61 -4.86
C VAL A 139 0.77 14.67 -5.87
N TYR A 140 -0.51 14.68 -6.27
CA TYR A 140 -1.05 15.64 -7.26
C TYR A 140 -2.11 16.58 -6.71
N VAL A 141 -2.69 16.25 -5.54
CA VAL A 141 -3.75 17.03 -4.92
C VAL A 141 -3.52 17.16 -3.43
N MET A 142 -4.08 18.20 -2.80
CA MET A 142 -4.14 18.32 -1.35
C MET A 142 -5.55 17.95 -0.88
N ALA A 143 -5.65 17.03 0.09
CA ALA A 143 -6.95 16.62 0.64
C ALA A 143 -7.62 17.79 1.38
N LEU A 144 -8.94 17.91 1.27
CA LEU A 144 -9.74 18.82 2.09
C LEU A 144 -10.74 18.06 2.96
N ASP A 145 -10.94 16.77 2.65
CA ASP A 145 -11.75 15.81 3.38
C ASP A 145 -11.29 14.37 3.04
N ALA A 146 -12.04 13.37 3.54
CA ALA A 146 -11.85 11.97 3.18
C ALA A 146 -13.19 11.23 3.21
N ASP A 147 -13.86 11.15 2.05
CA ASP A 147 -15.15 10.46 1.93
C ASP A 147 -14.98 8.94 1.97
N PHE A 148 -15.64 8.29 2.93
CA PHE A 148 -15.87 6.85 2.95
C PHE A 148 -17.33 6.56 3.31
N VAL A 149 -17.86 5.43 2.86
CA VAL A 149 -19.27 5.09 3.14
C VAL A 149 -19.40 4.46 4.53
N GLN A 150 -20.36 4.96 5.30
CA GLN A 150 -20.72 4.45 6.63
C GLN A 150 -22.25 4.38 6.80
N LEU A 151 -22.69 3.80 7.91
CA LEU A 151 -24.10 3.64 8.26
C LEU A 151 -24.55 4.69 9.29
N TYR A 152 -25.85 5.01 9.23
CA TYR A 152 -26.57 5.76 10.24
C TYR A 152 -27.82 4.96 10.62
N LEU A 153 -27.93 4.61 11.90
CA LEU A 153 -28.94 3.69 12.43
C LEU A 153 -29.88 4.42 13.38
N ARG A 154 -31.18 4.12 13.32
CA ARG A 154 -32.17 4.54 14.32
C ARG A 154 -31.95 3.81 15.64
N GLN A 155 -31.14 4.41 16.52
CA GLN A 155 -30.77 3.85 17.81
C GLN A 155 -31.99 3.59 18.70
N ASP A 156 -32.98 4.46 18.66
CA ASP A 156 -34.23 4.31 19.39
C ASP A 156 -35.00 3.04 19.01
N LEU A 157 -34.96 2.64 17.73
CA LEU A 157 -35.57 1.39 17.27
C LEU A 157 -34.80 0.17 17.77
N LEU A 158 -33.46 0.22 17.70
CA LEU A 158 -32.59 -0.84 18.24
C LEU A 158 -32.83 -1.06 19.74
N THR A 159 -32.89 0.03 20.52
CA THR A 159 -33.17 -0.04 21.96
C THR A 159 -34.58 -0.58 22.24
N ARG A 160 -35.60 -0.09 21.51
CA ARG A 160 -37.00 -0.51 21.66
C ARG A 160 -37.17 -2.02 21.48
N ASP A 161 -36.51 -2.57 20.46
CA ASP A 161 -36.66 -3.96 20.05
C ASP A 161 -35.55 -4.86 20.63
N ALA A 162 -34.67 -4.32 21.48
CA ALA A 162 -33.51 -5.00 22.06
C ALA A 162 -32.62 -5.69 21.00
N LEU A 163 -32.36 -4.98 19.89
CA LEU A 163 -31.54 -5.44 18.78
C LEU A 163 -30.14 -4.79 18.82
N GLU A 164 -29.13 -5.57 18.46
CA GLU A 164 -27.76 -5.07 18.32
C GLU A 164 -27.52 -4.45 16.94
N PRO A 165 -26.58 -3.49 16.81
CA PRO A 165 -26.16 -2.97 15.52
C PRO A 165 -25.63 -4.08 14.60
N PRO A 166 -26.02 -4.10 13.31
CA PRO A 166 -25.60 -5.14 12.39
C PRO A 166 -24.13 -5.00 12.06
N THR A 167 -23.47 -6.12 11.86
CA THR A 167 -22.05 -6.20 11.58
C THR A 167 -21.81 -6.92 10.24
N THR A 168 -22.68 -7.83 9.82
CA THR A 168 -22.60 -8.49 8.51
C THR A 168 -23.72 -8.04 7.56
N TRP A 169 -23.57 -8.34 6.27
CA TRP A 169 -24.62 -8.07 5.27
C TRP A 169 -25.92 -8.83 5.58
N GLU A 170 -25.83 -10.06 6.07
CA GLU A 170 -26.97 -10.88 6.44
C GLU A 170 -27.71 -10.29 7.66
N GLU A 171 -26.96 -9.80 8.66
CA GLU A 171 -27.53 -9.08 9.81
C GLU A 171 -28.19 -7.77 9.38
N LEU A 172 -27.59 -7.03 8.44
CA LEU A 172 -28.17 -5.79 7.90
C LEU A 172 -29.47 -6.07 7.12
N ILE A 173 -29.50 -7.14 6.32
CA ILE A 173 -30.69 -7.59 5.59
C ILE A 173 -31.80 -7.96 6.57
N ALA A 174 -31.47 -8.74 7.61
CA ALA A 174 -32.44 -9.14 8.64
C ALA A 174 -33.01 -7.92 9.37
N LEU A 175 -32.16 -6.95 9.73
CA LEU A 175 -32.59 -5.71 10.39
C LEU A 175 -33.49 -4.87 9.48
N ALA A 176 -33.11 -4.71 8.21
CA ALA A 176 -33.92 -3.98 7.23
C ALA A 176 -35.29 -4.67 7.03
N ALA A 177 -35.32 -6.00 6.94
CA ALA A 177 -36.54 -6.77 6.78
C ALA A 177 -37.47 -6.67 7.99
N HIS A 178 -36.91 -6.63 9.21
CA HIS A 178 -37.67 -6.46 10.45
C HIS A 178 -38.47 -5.17 10.49
N TYR A 179 -37.91 -4.06 9.98
CA TYR A 179 -38.59 -2.76 9.98
C TYR A 179 -39.37 -2.45 8.71
N HIS A 180 -39.06 -3.12 7.60
CA HIS A 180 -39.70 -2.85 6.32
C HIS A 180 -41.21 -3.13 6.37
N GLY A 181 -42.01 -2.16 5.95
CA GLY A 181 -43.47 -2.24 5.93
C GLY A 181 -44.14 -1.91 7.28
N THR A 182 -43.38 -1.62 8.33
CA THR A 182 -43.89 -1.18 9.65
C THR A 182 -44.00 0.35 9.71
N ASP A 183 -44.74 0.90 10.69
CA ASP A 183 -44.79 2.35 10.94
C ASP A 183 -43.69 2.72 11.96
N LEU A 184 -42.72 3.52 11.52
CA LEU A 184 -41.54 3.92 12.31
C LEU A 184 -41.63 5.34 12.86
N ASN A 185 -42.63 6.12 12.43
CA ASN A 185 -42.77 7.55 12.75
C ASN A 185 -44.19 7.94 13.24
N ASN A 186 -45.02 6.95 13.57
CA ASN A 186 -46.38 7.07 14.06
C ASN A 186 -47.27 7.92 13.13
N ASP A 187 -47.18 7.70 11.82
CA ASP A 187 -48.04 8.33 10.80
C ASP A 187 -49.07 7.38 10.18
N SER A 188 -49.15 6.15 10.66
CA SER A 188 -49.99 5.05 10.20
C SER A 188 -49.71 4.60 8.76
N LYS A 189 -48.56 4.94 8.18
CA LYS A 189 -48.14 4.47 6.86
C LYS A 189 -46.97 3.50 6.97
N PRO A 190 -46.89 2.49 6.09
CA PRO A 190 -45.70 1.66 5.97
C PRO A 190 -44.46 2.49 5.64
N ASP A 191 -43.36 2.17 6.31
CA ASP A 191 -42.04 2.74 6.15
C ASP A 191 -41.04 1.72 5.59
N TYR A 192 -39.84 2.18 5.27
CA TYR A 192 -38.82 1.38 4.60
C TYR A 192 -37.80 0.84 5.60
N GLY A 193 -37.26 -0.34 5.31
CA GLY A 193 -36.18 -0.89 6.15
C GLY A 193 -34.93 -0.01 6.07
N LEU A 194 -34.66 0.51 4.87
CA LEU A 194 -33.51 1.38 4.62
C LEU A 194 -33.81 2.44 3.56
N CYS A 195 -33.07 3.54 3.66
CA CYS A 195 -33.03 4.63 2.71
C CYS A 195 -31.66 4.61 2.02
N TRP A 196 -31.60 4.12 0.78
CA TRP A 196 -30.37 4.15 -0.02
C TRP A 196 -30.48 5.05 -1.24
N PRO A 197 -29.36 5.64 -1.67
CA PRO A 197 -29.36 6.52 -2.80
C PRO A 197 -29.40 5.67 -4.07
N ALA A 198 -30.19 6.12 -5.03
CA ALA A 198 -30.52 5.38 -6.23
C ALA A 198 -30.30 6.16 -7.52
N ASN A 199 -29.80 7.39 -7.47
CA ASN A 199 -29.32 8.05 -8.68
C ASN A 199 -27.98 7.42 -9.12
N PRO A 200 -27.69 7.39 -10.44
CA PRO A 200 -26.55 6.69 -11.03
C PRO A 200 -25.25 6.71 -10.20
N TYR A 201 -24.74 7.91 -9.90
CA TYR A 201 -23.48 8.08 -9.18
C TYR A 201 -23.47 7.49 -7.77
N ASN A 202 -24.53 7.73 -7.00
CA ASN A 202 -24.56 7.30 -5.60
C ASN A 202 -24.94 5.82 -5.48
N PHE A 203 -25.75 5.31 -6.42
CA PHE A 203 -26.05 3.88 -6.52
C PHE A 203 -24.79 3.06 -6.77
N ALA A 204 -23.96 3.49 -7.73
CA ALA A 204 -22.67 2.86 -8.00
C ALA A 204 -21.80 2.80 -6.75
N MET A 205 -21.74 3.89 -5.98
CA MET A 205 -21.00 3.94 -4.73
C MET A 205 -21.46 2.84 -3.75
N ILE A 206 -22.75 2.70 -3.48
CA ILE A 206 -23.27 1.65 -2.57
C ILE A 206 -23.02 0.24 -3.11
N ALA A 207 -23.18 0.03 -4.41
CA ALA A 207 -22.87 -1.26 -5.02
C ALA A 207 -21.38 -1.62 -4.88
N MET A 208 -20.48 -0.65 -5.03
CA MET A 208 -19.04 -0.87 -4.85
C MET A 208 -18.66 -1.13 -3.39
N VAL A 209 -19.38 -0.57 -2.42
CA VAL A 209 -19.21 -0.93 -1.01
C VAL A 209 -19.47 -2.42 -0.82
N ILE A 210 -20.60 -2.93 -1.29
CA ILE A 210 -20.95 -4.35 -1.18
C ILE A 210 -19.91 -5.19 -1.90
N HIS A 211 -19.61 -4.85 -3.15
CA HIS A 211 -18.68 -5.59 -4.00
C HIS A 211 -17.28 -5.67 -3.36
N ALA A 212 -16.72 -4.56 -2.87
CA ALA A 212 -15.42 -4.51 -2.24
C ALA A 212 -15.29 -5.51 -1.07
N THR A 213 -16.32 -5.62 -0.22
CA THR A 213 -16.31 -6.56 0.92
C THR A 213 -16.28 -8.03 0.53
N THR A 214 -16.62 -8.37 -0.73
CA THR A 214 -16.65 -9.74 -1.26
C THR A 214 -15.48 -10.05 -2.20
N MET A 215 -14.68 -9.04 -2.56
CA MET A 215 -13.63 -9.13 -3.60
C MET A 215 -12.22 -8.86 -3.08
N GLN A 216 -12.08 -7.89 -2.18
CA GLN A 216 -10.80 -7.46 -1.65
C GLN A 216 -10.62 -8.02 -0.24
N SER A 217 -9.59 -8.82 -0.02
CA SER A 217 -9.27 -9.46 1.27
C SER A 217 -7.80 -9.38 1.68
N LYS A 218 -6.93 -8.99 0.73
CA LYS A 218 -5.47 -8.87 0.91
C LYS A 218 -5.00 -7.41 0.86
N GLY A 219 -5.94 -6.48 0.97
CA GLY A 219 -5.70 -5.05 1.04
C GLY A 219 -5.85 -4.30 -0.28
N VAL A 220 -5.68 -2.98 -0.20
CA VAL A 220 -5.92 -2.00 -1.26
C VAL A 220 -5.13 -2.30 -2.54
N ASP A 221 -3.93 -2.84 -2.38
CA ASP A 221 -3.02 -3.17 -3.47
C ASP A 221 -3.56 -4.35 -4.33
N GLN A 222 -4.43 -5.18 -3.77
CA GLN A 222 -5.13 -6.25 -4.50
C GLN A 222 -6.17 -5.70 -5.48
N GLY A 223 -6.77 -4.56 -5.14
CA GLY A 223 -7.93 -4.01 -5.82
C GLY A 223 -9.14 -4.95 -5.83
N PHE A 224 -10.22 -4.51 -6.48
CA PHE A 224 -11.45 -5.29 -6.61
C PHE A 224 -12.21 -5.10 -7.92
N PHE A 225 -11.70 -4.31 -8.86
CA PHE A 225 -12.37 -4.11 -10.16
C PHE A 225 -11.88 -5.10 -11.23
N PHE A 226 -10.56 -5.34 -11.27
CA PHE A 226 -9.91 -6.14 -12.29
C PHE A 226 -8.99 -7.19 -11.67
N ASP A 227 -8.80 -8.28 -12.40
CA ASP A 227 -7.68 -9.17 -12.17
C ASP A 227 -6.37 -8.48 -12.58
N LEU A 228 -5.38 -8.51 -11.70
CA LEU A 228 -4.15 -7.71 -11.88
C LEU A 228 -3.18 -8.33 -12.90
N LEU A 229 -3.39 -9.58 -13.31
CA LEU A 229 -2.57 -10.24 -14.34
C LEU A 229 -3.25 -10.18 -15.70
N THR A 230 -4.52 -10.60 -15.77
CA THR A 230 -5.26 -10.74 -17.03
C THR A 230 -5.99 -9.46 -17.45
N GLY A 231 -6.21 -8.52 -16.53
CA GLY A 231 -7.02 -7.32 -16.80
C GLY A 231 -8.52 -7.59 -16.92
N MET A 232 -8.97 -8.82 -16.69
CA MET A 232 -10.39 -9.17 -16.78
C MET A 232 -11.20 -8.51 -15.65
N PRO A 233 -12.38 -7.93 -15.94
CA PRO A 233 -13.28 -7.42 -14.90
C PRO A 233 -13.76 -8.53 -13.96
N LEU A 234 -13.87 -8.23 -12.66
CA LEU A 234 -14.26 -9.21 -11.63
C LEU A 234 -15.79 -9.42 -11.50
N TRP A 235 -16.57 -8.97 -12.50
CA TRP A 235 -18.03 -9.09 -12.50
C TRP A 235 -18.52 -10.52 -12.68
N ASN A 236 -17.78 -11.38 -13.39
CA ASN A 236 -18.14 -12.78 -13.64
C ASN A 236 -17.47 -13.73 -12.63
N THR A 237 -17.74 -13.53 -11.35
CA THR A 237 -17.22 -14.35 -10.25
C THR A 237 -18.33 -14.69 -9.27
N THR A 238 -18.20 -15.79 -8.52
CA THR A 238 -19.21 -16.14 -7.50
C THR A 238 -19.31 -15.11 -6.37
N GLY A 239 -18.22 -14.40 -6.05
CA GLY A 239 -18.27 -13.28 -5.11
C GLY A 239 -19.11 -12.12 -5.65
N ALA A 240 -19.08 -11.86 -6.96
CA ALA A 240 -19.86 -10.78 -7.56
C ALA A 240 -21.33 -11.15 -7.60
N ALA A 241 -21.64 -12.42 -7.89
CA ALA A 241 -22.98 -12.97 -7.76
C ALA A 241 -23.55 -12.75 -6.34
N TYR A 242 -22.75 -13.07 -5.32
CA TYR A 242 -23.13 -12.84 -3.92
C TYR A 242 -23.39 -11.36 -3.61
N ALA A 243 -22.52 -10.47 -4.08
CA ALA A 243 -22.71 -9.02 -3.93
C ALA A 243 -24.00 -8.52 -4.60
N PHE A 244 -24.35 -9.04 -5.78
CA PHE A 244 -25.58 -8.67 -6.48
C PHE A 244 -26.85 -9.16 -5.77
N GLU A 245 -26.81 -10.33 -5.12
CA GLU A 245 -27.93 -10.81 -4.28
C GLU A 245 -28.19 -9.87 -3.09
N ILE A 246 -27.12 -9.45 -2.41
CA ILE A 246 -27.20 -8.48 -1.32
C ILE A 246 -27.79 -7.16 -1.81
N LEU A 247 -27.28 -6.65 -2.94
CA LEU A 247 -27.75 -5.41 -3.56
C LEU A 247 -29.23 -5.49 -3.92
N GLU A 248 -29.66 -6.54 -4.63
CA GLU A 248 -31.05 -6.73 -5.03
C GLU A 248 -31.98 -6.82 -3.82
N THR A 249 -31.58 -7.56 -2.79
CA THR A 249 -32.36 -7.76 -1.57
C THR A 249 -32.57 -6.44 -0.82
N LEU A 250 -31.50 -5.69 -0.59
CA LEU A 250 -31.56 -4.46 0.18
C LEU A 250 -32.31 -3.35 -0.59
N PHE A 251 -32.12 -3.23 -1.91
CA PHE A 251 -32.89 -2.28 -2.70
C PHE A 251 -34.39 -2.60 -2.76
N SER A 252 -34.78 -3.87 -2.62
CA SER A 252 -36.19 -4.27 -2.55
C SER A 252 -36.92 -3.72 -1.30
N MET A 253 -36.18 -3.42 -0.23
CA MET A 253 -36.71 -2.88 1.03
C MET A 253 -36.54 -1.36 1.15
N SER A 254 -36.25 -0.71 0.03
CA SER A 254 -35.96 0.71 -0.06
C SER A 254 -37.01 1.46 -0.89
N PRO A 255 -37.11 2.80 -0.72
CA PRO A 255 -37.97 3.67 -1.54
C PRO A 255 -37.74 3.56 -3.05
N PHE A 256 -36.58 3.04 -3.48
CA PHE A 256 -36.25 2.81 -4.89
C PHE A 256 -37.30 2.00 -5.65
N THR A 257 -37.96 1.06 -4.99
CA THR A 257 -38.99 0.24 -5.62
C THR A 257 -40.17 1.08 -6.10
N GLU A 258 -40.54 2.13 -5.38
CA GLU A 258 -41.69 2.96 -5.74
C GLU A 258 -41.28 4.09 -6.70
N HIS A 259 -40.11 4.68 -6.47
CA HIS A 259 -39.76 5.95 -7.09
C HIS A 259 -38.65 5.88 -8.16
N GLY A 260 -37.90 4.78 -8.19
CA GLY A 260 -36.86 4.53 -9.19
C GLY A 260 -35.63 5.44 -9.06
N PRO A 261 -34.77 5.47 -10.10
CA PRO A 261 -33.44 6.07 -10.02
C PRO A 261 -33.41 7.60 -9.82
N ASN A 262 -34.43 8.33 -10.28
CA ASN A 262 -34.40 9.80 -10.29
C ASN A 262 -34.79 10.45 -8.95
N TYR A 263 -35.41 9.71 -8.03
CA TYR A 263 -36.03 10.30 -6.85
C TYR A 263 -35.07 10.40 -5.65
N HIS A 264 -34.20 9.40 -5.44
CA HIS A 264 -33.37 9.30 -4.23
C HIS A 264 -31.90 9.60 -4.51
N ASN A 265 -31.56 10.87 -4.75
CA ASN A 265 -30.19 11.30 -4.49
C ASN A 265 -29.92 11.36 -2.96
N PHE A 266 -28.68 11.60 -2.58
CA PHE A 266 -28.29 11.74 -1.17
C PHE A 266 -29.21 12.69 -0.36
N LYS A 267 -29.69 13.78 -0.98
CA LYS A 267 -30.65 14.71 -0.35
C LYS A 267 -32.04 14.07 -0.19
N GLY A 268 -32.56 13.41 -1.23
CA GLY A 268 -33.88 12.77 -1.21
C GLY A 268 -34.00 11.72 -0.12
N MET A 269 -33.08 10.76 -0.07
CA MET A 269 -33.12 9.71 0.96
C MET A 269 -32.85 10.22 2.37
N ALA A 270 -32.03 11.27 2.52
CA ALA A 270 -31.85 11.90 3.82
C ALA A 270 -33.13 12.60 4.28
N MET A 271 -33.94 13.16 3.37
CA MET A 271 -35.23 13.73 3.74
C MET A 271 -36.21 12.66 4.24
N ASP A 272 -36.22 11.47 3.64
CA ASP A 272 -37.05 10.36 4.11
C ASP A 272 -36.58 9.88 5.48
N PHE A 273 -35.28 9.68 5.68
CA PHE A 273 -34.71 9.35 6.98
C PHE A 273 -35.00 10.43 8.04
N LYS A 274 -34.89 11.72 7.70
CA LYS A 274 -35.23 12.85 8.59
C LYS A 274 -36.70 12.86 8.98
N LYS A 275 -37.61 12.42 8.11
CA LYS A 275 -39.03 12.27 8.41
C LYS A 275 -39.34 10.99 9.22
N GLY A 276 -38.33 10.21 9.58
CA GLY A 276 -38.47 8.95 10.30
C GLY A 276 -38.91 7.76 9.45
N ARG A 277 -38.92 7.89 8.11
CA ARG A 277 -39.46 6.88 7.16
C ARG A 277 -38.56 5.66 6.94
N CYS A 278 -37.39 5.62 7.58
CA CYS A 278 -36.37 4.61 7.38
C CYS A 278 -35.63 4.28 8.69
N ALA A 279 -35.31 3.00 8.90
CA ALA A 279 -34.51 2.58 10.06
C ALA A 279 -32.99 2.74 9.82
N ILE A 280 -32.55 2.55 8.57
CA ILE A 280 -31.14 2.55 8.17
C ILE A 280 -30.90 3.57 7.06
N LEU A 281 -29.75 4.24 7.11
CA LEU A 281 -29.24 5.12 6.05
C LEU A 281 -27.75 4.81 5.82
N ALA A 282 -27.26 4.98 4.59
CA ALA A 282 -25.82 4.90 4.28
C ALA A 282 -25.35 6.13 3.51
N GLY A 283 -24.10 6.52 3.69
CA GLY A 283 -23.54 7.74 3.10
C GLY A 283 -22.21 8.14 3.72
N MET A 284 -21.70 9.28 3.28
CA MET A 284 -20.41 9.83 3.73
C MET A 284 -20.59 10.66 5.02
N PRO A 285 -19.59 10.71 5.91
CA PRO A 285 -19.71 11.48 7.14
C PRO A 285 -20.04 12.96 6.90
N GLY A 286 -19.52 13.59 5.85
CA GLY A 286 -19.65 15.02 5.59
C GLY A 286 -21.02 15.35 5.07
N LEU A 287 -21.54 14.47 4.22
CA LEU A 287 -22.93 14.50 3.84
C LEU A 287 -23.85 14.38 5.05
N PHE A 288 -23.60 13.44 5.96
CA PHE A 288 -24.39 13.32 7.17
C PHE A 288 -24.29 14.57 8.01
N LYS A 289 -23.11 15.17 8.19
CA LYS A 289 -22.98 16.43 8.89
C LYS A 289 -23.84 17.52 8.28
N ALA A 290 -23.72 17.70 6.96
CA ALA A 290 -24.42 18.74 6.25
C ALA A 290 -25.95 18.55 6.20
N LEU A 291 -26.44 17.31 6.21
CA LEU A 291 -27.88 17.02 6.12
C LEU A 291 -28.54 16.84 7.49
N MET A 292 -27.77 16.35 8.47
CA MET A 292 -28.19 16.05 9.83
C MET A 292 -27.90 17.19 10.82
N PHE A 293 -27.23 18.29 10.42
CA PHE A 293 -26.97 19.45 11.28
C PHE A 293 -27.25 20.81 10.60
N LYS A 294 -28.36 20.91 9.86
CA LYS A 294 -28.71 22.14 9.11
C LYS A 294 -29.45 23.22 9.93
N GLY A 295 -29.84 22.92 11.16
CA GLY A 295 -30.51 23.85 12.08
C GLY A 295 -29.71 23.97 13.36
N HIS A 296 -29.82 25.13 14.02
CA HIS A 296 -29.24 25.35 15.32
C HIS A 296 -30.17 26.19 16.20
N THR A 297 -30.14 25.93 17.50
CA THR A 297 -30.67 26.83 18.51
C THR A 297 -29.53 27.59 19.15
N VAL A 298 -29.86 28.71 19.78
CA VAL A 298 -28.91 29.48 20.59
C VAL A 298 -29.44 29.47 22.01
N ASP A 299 -28.63 29.02 22.98
CA ASP A 299 -29.02 29.03 24.39
C ASP A 299 -28.99 30.45 24.99
N ALA A 300 -29.43 30.58 26.24
CA ALA A 300 -29.48 31.86 26.94
C ALA A 300 -28.08 32.50 27.11
N GLU A 301 -27.03 31.67 27.05
CA GLU A 301 -25.63 32.06 27.12
C GLU A 301 -25.00 32.38 25.75
N GLY A 302 -25.78 32.31 24.66
CA GLY A 302 -25.34 32.64 23.31
C GLY A 302 -24.61 31.51 22.56
N ARG A 303 -24.63 30.27 23.09
CA ARG A 303 -23.96 29.12 22.47
C ARG A 303 -24.86 28.45 21.45
N VAL A 304 -24.27 28.05 20.34
CA VAL A 304 -24.94 27.36 19.23
C VAL A 304 -25.09 25.88 19.58
N HIS A 305 -26.29 25.32 19.42
CA HIS A 305 -26.58 23.89 19.58
C HIS A 305 -27.20 23.36 18.29
N LEU A 306 -26.63 22.30 17.71
CA LEU A 306 -27.15 21.72 16.47
C LEU A 306 -28.48 20.99 16.77
N GLU A 307 -29.54 21.30 16.00
CA GLU A 307 -30.87 20.73 16.24
C GLU A 307 -30.96 19.23 15.91
N PRO A 308 -31.82 18.46 16.62
CA PRO A 308 -32.13 17.07 16.25
C PRO A 308 -32.80 17.01 14.89
N THR A 309 -32.28 16.18 13.99
CA THR A 309 -32.68 16.20 12.57
C THR A 309 -33.71 15.19 12.15
N VAL A 310 -33.91 14.12 12.91
CA VAL A 310 -34.99 13.17 12.66
C VAL A 310 -36.22 13.63 13.44
N ARG A 311 -37.19 14.18 12.71
CA ARG A 311 -38.47 14.66 13.25
C ARG A 311 -39.52 14.74 12.15
N ARG A 312 -40.78 14.54 12.53
CA ARG A 312 -41.93 14.80 11.66
C ARG A 312 -42.53 16.15 12.04
N LEU A 313 -42.83 16.96 11.03
CA LEU A 313 -43.47 18.26 11.18
C LEU A 313 -44.90 18.22 10.65
N ASP A 314 -45.81 18.97 11.27
CA ASP A 314 -47.14 19.25 10.69
C ASP A 314 -47.07 20.32 9.58
N SER A 315 -48.22 20.67 8.99
CA SER A 315 -48.33 21.69 7.95
C SER A 315 -47.93 23.10 8.42
N ASN A 316 -47.94 23.34 9.74
CA ASN A 316 -47.61 24.62 10.35
C ASN A 316 -46.14 24.67 10.81
N GLY A 317 -45.37 23.59 10.60
CA GLY A 317 -43.97 23.47 11.00
C GLY A 317 -43.75 23.05 12.45
N ASN A 318 -44.81 22.66 13.19
CA ASN A 318 -44.66 22.16 14.54
C ASN A 318 -44.18 20.71 14.54
N VAL A 319 -43.34 20.37 15.51
CA VAL A 319 -42.87 19.00 15.71
C VAL A 319 -44.00 18.13 16.25
N VAL A 320 -44.38 17.09 15.50
CA VAL A 320 -45.44 16.14 15.89
C VAL A 320 -44.90 14.75 16.28
N TRP A 321 -43.66 14.45 15.91
CA TRP A 321 -42.99 13.21 16.31
C TRP A 321 -41.47 13.39 16.26
N MET A 322 -40.77 12.74 17.18
CA MET A 322 -39.31 12.63 17.25
C MET A 322 -38.92 11.26 17.83
N PRO A 323 -37.75 10.71 17.47
CA PRO A 323 -37.23 9.50 18.09
C PRO A 323 -36.88 9.75 19.57
N SER A 324 -36.93 8.71 20.39
CA SER A 324 -36.56 8.80 21.81
C SER A 324 -35.06 8.95 22.04
N GLU A 325 -34.25 8.57 21.04
CA GLU A 325 -32.79 8.66 21.04
C GLU A 325 -32.30 9.23 19.70
N PRO A 326 -31.18 9.97 19.68
CA PRO A 326 -30.59 10.43 18.43
C PRO A 326 -30.07 9.22 17.63
N PRO A 327 -30.08 9.29 16.28
CA PRO A 327 -29.54 8.20 15.50
C PRO A 327 -28.01 8.07 15.68
N ARG A 328 -27.51 6.86 15.41
CA ARG A 328 -26.13 6.45 15.70
C ARG A 328 -25.30 6.34 14.44
N HIS A 329 -24.10 6.95 14.46
CA HIS A 329 -23.04 6.65 13.49
C HIS A 329 -22.53 5.22 13.71
N ALA A 330 -22.45 4.45 12.63
CA ALA A 330 -21.93 3.10 12.64
C ALA A 330 -21.04 2.88 11.42
N ARG A 331 -20.01 2.05 11.58
CA ARG A 331 -19.21 1.57 10.44
C ARG A 331 -20.10 0.80 9.46
N MET A 332 -19.62 0.68 8.23
CA MET A 332 -20.24 -0.23 7.27
C MET A 332 -20.13 -1.69 7.73
N VAL A 333 -21.12 -2.50 7.36
CA VAL A 333 -21.10 -3.95 7.54
C VAL A 333 -20.13 -4.62 6.56
N GLY A 334 -19.84 -5.90 6.77
CA GLY A 334 -18.96 -6.67 5.89
C GLY A 334 -19.41 -8.07 5.59
N SER A 335 -18.54 -8.80 4.89
CA SER A 335 -18.81 -10.17 4.47
C SER A 335 -18.01 -11.17 5.30
N THR A 336 -18.65 -12.30 5.63
CA THR A 336 -17.98 -13.46 6.24
C THR A 336 -17.32 -14.37 5.20
N ALA A 337 -17.55 -14.10 3.91
CA ALA A 337 -17.00 -14.86 2.79
C ALA A 337 -16.49 -13.94 1.68
N VAL A 338 -15.35 -14.28 1.09
CA VAL A 338 -14.66 -13.46 0.08
C VAL A 338 -14.19 -14.35 -1.07
N LEU A 339 -14.13 -13.79 -2.27
CA LEU A 339 -13.62 -14.45 -3.47
C LEU A 339 -12.20 -14.99 -3.27
N GLU A 340 -12.03 -16.30 -3.44
CA GLU A 340 -10.74 -16.95 -3.64
C GLU A 340 -10.35 -16.84 -5.12
N ARG A 341 -9.51 -15.85 -5.45
CA ARG A 341 -9.13 -15.53 -6.85
C ARG A 341 -8.59 -16.72 -7.63
N SER A 342 -7.88 -17.64 -6.97
CA SER A 342 -7.32 -18.84 -7.60
C SER A 342 -8.39 -19.82 -8.09
N SER A 343 -9.54 -19.86 -7.42
CA SER A 343 -10.64 -20.80 -7.75
C SER A 343 -11.82 -20.11 -8.44
N GLY A 344 -11.94 -18.79 -8.36
CA GLY A 344 -13.13 -18.05 -8.79
C GLY A 344 -14.36 -18.25 -7.88
N ALA A 345 -14.20 -19.03 -6.80
CA ALA A 345 -15.25 -19.36 -5.84
C ALA A 345 -15.16 -18.49 -4.57
N ILE A 346 -16.29 -18.15 -3.97
CA ILE A 346 -16.35 -17.49 -2.67
C ILE A 346 -16.06 -18.52 -1.57
N SER A 347 -15.24 -18.14 -0.59
CA SER A 347 -14.88 -19.00 0.54
C SER A 347 -14.95 -18.22 1.85
N LYS A 348 -15.15 -18.92 2.97
CA LYS A 348 -15.23 -18.28 4.29
C LYS A 348 -13.91 -17.60 4.66
N CYS A 349 -14.01 -16.45 5.29
CA CYS A 349 -12.85 -15.75 5.82
C CYS A 349 -12.15 -16.58 6.91
N HIS A 350 -10.85 -16.73 6.70
CA HIS A 350 -9.87 -17.22 7.66
C HIS A 350 -8.61 -16.37 7.49
N ARG A 351 -7.68 -16.43 8.45
CA ARG A 351 -6.59 -15.45 8.56
C ARG A 351 -5.72 -15.29 7.31
N ASP A 352 -5.46 -16.37 6.59
CA ASP A 352 -4.61 -16.34 5.39
C ASP A 352 -5.35 -15.83 4.15
N HIS A 353 -6.67 -16.01 4.11
CA HIS A 353 -7.54 -15.56 3.02
C HIS A 353 -7.99 -14.12 3.19
N CYS A 354 -8.36 -13.73 4.42
CA CYS A 354 -8.81 -12.39 4.79
C CYS A 354 -7.85 -11.80 5.84
N LEU A 355 -6.80 -11.15 5.35
CA LEU A 355 -5.67 -10.66 6.15
C LEU A 355 -6.12 -9.65 7.23
N TYR A 356 -7.08 -8.82 6.88
CA TYR A 356 -7.56 -7.70 7.68
C TYR A 356 -8.91 -7.95 8.36
N ALA A 357 -9.56 -9.07 8.04
CA ALA A 357 -10.80 -9.44 8.70
C ALA A 357 -10.60 -9.65 10.20
N ALA A 358 -11.63 -9.28 10.97
CA ALA A 358 -11.62 -9.31 12.42
C ALA A 358 -12.94 -9.87 12.97
N GLY A 359 -12.93 -10.31 14.24
CA GLY A 359 -14.10 -10.88 14.92
C GLY A 359 -14.20 -12.40 14.81
N VAL A 360 -15.22 -12.95 15.47
CA VAL A 360 -15.62 -14.37 15.41
C VAL A 360 -17.13 -14.41 15.10
N PRO A 361 -17.55 -14.79 13.89
CA PRO A 361 -16.73 -15.16 12.73
C PRO A 361 -15.88 -13.98 12.21
N MET A 362 -14.81 -14.26 11.46
CA MET A 362 -13.97 -13.23 10.84
C MET A 362 -14.76 -12.51 9.74
N ILE A 363 -14.83 -11.18 9.81
CA ILE A 363 -15.62 -10.38 8.87
C ILE A 363 -14.71 -9.40 8.12
N ASN A 364 -14.75 -9.47 6.79
CA ASN A 364 -14.02 -8.61 5.88
C ASN A 364 -14.78 -7.31 5.66
N ARG A 365 -14.17 -6.17 6.06
CA ARG A 365 -14.81 -4.84 6.11
C ARG A 365 -13.90 -3.73 5.58
N PRO A 366 -13.40 -3.85 4.33
CA PRO A 366 -12.60 -2.78 3.76
C PRO A 366 -13.44 -1.50 3.67
N PRO A 367 -13.04 -0.38 4.31
CA PRO A 367 -13.75 0.89 4.16
C PRO A 367 -13.64 1.34 2.69
N PHE A 368 -14.78 1.60 2.06
CA PHE A 368 -14.81 2.02 0.66
C PHE A 368 -14.80 3.55 0.54
N PHE A 369 -13.73 4.08 -0.05
CA PHE A 369 -13.53 5.50 -0.34
C PHE A 369 -14.08 5.85 -1.72
N GLY A 370 -15.39 5.71 -1.90
CA GLY A 370 -16.09 6.12 -3.11
C GLY A 370 -16.07 7.64 -3.23
N SER A 371 -15.70 8.21 -4.39
CA SER A 371 -15.33 9.63 -4.58
C SER A 371 -14.01 10.04 -3.92
N GLY A 372 -13.68 9.48 -2.75
CA GLY A 372 -12.46 9.77 -1.99
C GLY A 372 -12.40 11.15 -1.35
N GLY A 373 -13.45 11.97 -1.51
CA GLY A 373 -13.51 13.33 -0.96
C GLY A 373 -13.18 14.46 -1.94
N PHE A 374 -13.49 15.70 -1.56
CA PHE A 374 -12.89 16.92 -2.08
C PHE A 374 -11.37 17.04 -1.81
N ALA A 375 -10.66 17.36 -2.88
CA ALA A 375 -9.26 17.72 -2.89
C ALA A 375 -9.06 18.98 -3.74
N SER A 376 -7.91 19.62 -3.60
CA SER A 376 -7.52 20.78 -4.40
C SER A 376 -6.26 20.49 -5.19
N ALA A 377 -6.24 20.86 -6.48
CA ALA A 377 -5.12 20.67 -7.39
C ALA A 377 -4.64 22.00 -7.98
N ILE A 378 -3.40 22.01 -8.48
CA ILE A 378 -2.84 23.10 -9.28
C ILE A 378 -2.77 22.62 -10.74
N VAL A 379 -3.18 23.48 -11.68
CA VAL A 379 -3.15 23.16 -13.11
C VAL A 379 -1.70 23.25 -13.62
N ALA A 380 -1.24 22.23 -14.35
CA ALA A 380 0.13 22.15 -14.83
C ALA A 380 0.52 23.30 -15.77
N GLU A 381 -0.42 23.76 -16.61
CA GLU A 381 -0.21 24.86 -17.57
C GLU A 381 -0.22 26.26 -16.93
N ALA A 382 -0.57 26.39 -15.65
CA ALA A 382 -0.65 27.69 -14.99
C ALA A 382 0.73 28.39 -14.94
N PRO A 383 0.81 29.73 -15.11
CA PRO A 383 2.06 30.45 -14.93
C PRO A 383 2.65 30.23 -13.53
N GLN A 384 3.97 30.07 -13.41
CA GLN A 384 4.63 29.74 -12.13
C GLN A 384 4.22 30.69 -10.99
N ARG A 385 4.15 32.00 -11.26
CA ARG A 385 3.72 32.98 -10.25
C ARG A 385 2.31 32.71 -9.71
N ARG A 386 1.39 32.25 -10.56
CA ARG A 386 0.04 31.87 -10.15
C ARG A 386 0.02 30.54 -9.42
N LYS A 387 0.88 29.58 -9.80
CA LYS A 387 1.11 28.35 -9.02
C LYS A 387 1.58 28.66 -7.59
N ASP A 388 2.47 29.64 -7.42
CA ASP A 388 2.95 30.04 -6.08
C ASP A 388 1.83 30.61 -5.19
N ILE A 389 0.93 31.42 -5.77
CA ILE A 389 -0.23 31.98 -5.06
C ILE A 389 -1.22 30.85 -4.74
N ALA A 390 -1.56 30.01 -5.73
CA ALA A 390 -2.42 28.86 -5.56
C ALA A 390 -1.90 27.92 -4.46
N TRP A 391 -0.60 27.60 -4.48
CA TRP A 391 0.03 26.79 -3.45
C TRP A 391 -0.09 27.44 -2.07
N SER A 392 0.14 28.75 -1.97
CA SER A 392 0.00 29.48 -0.71
C SER A 392 -1.44 29.40 -0.16
N PHE A 393 -2.44 29.48 -1.04
CA PHE A 393 -3.84 29.29 -0.67
C PHE A 393 -4.14 27.85 -0.26
N LEU A 394 -3.65 26.85 -1.00
CA LEU A 394 -3.80 25.43 -0.68
C LEU A 394 -3.18 25.07 0.68
N VAL A 395 -2.00 25.63 0.99
CA VAL A 395 -1.34 25.50 2.30
C VAL A 395 -2.23 26.07 3.41
N TYR A 396 -2.82 27.24 3.18
CA TYR A 396 -3.74 27.84 4.14
C TYR A 396 -4.99 26.99 4.39
N LEU A 397 -5.63 26.51 3.32
CA LEU A 397 -6.79 25.62 3.42
C LEU A 397 -6.48 24.34 4.21
N ASN A 398 -5.24 23.85 4.08
CA ASN A 398 -4.81 22.59 4.68
C ASN A 398 -4.17 22.76 6.07
N ALA A 399 -3.85 23.96 6.53
CA ALA A 399 -3.20 24.14 7.83
C ALA A 399 -4.05 23.53 8.96
N PRO A 400 -3.50 22.82 9.96
CA PRO A 400 -4.29 22.17 11.01
C PRO A 400 -5.18 23.14 11.80
N GLU A 401 -4.67 24.34 12.13
CA GLU A 401 -5.42 25.40 12.80
C GLU A 401 -6.66 25.83 12.02
N GLN A 402 -6.62 25.69 10.69
CA GLN A 402 -7.65 26.13 9.78
C GLN A 402 -8.62 24.99 9.41
N SER A 403 -8.07 23.84 9.02
CA SER A 403 -8.86 22.69 8.58
C SER A 403 -9.72 22.07 9.68
N LEU A 404 -9.28 22.10 10.96
CA LEU A 404 -10.07 21.57 12.08
C LEU A 404 -11.45 22.25 12.24
N PRO A 405 -11.55 23.59 12.41
CA PRO A 405 -12.85 24.24 12.51
C PRO A 405 -13.69 24.12 11.22
N ASP A 406 -13.06 23.97 10.06
CA ASP A 406 -13.75 23.76 8.78
C ASP A 406 -14.43 22.39 8.71
N VAL A 407 -13.75 21.34 9.17
CA VAL A 407 -14.29 19.97 9.27
C VAL A 407 -15.33 19.85 10.38
N ALA A 408 -15.19 20.60 11.48
CA ALA A 408 -16.15 20.60 12.58
C ALA A 408 -17.49 21.29 12.21
N ASN A 409 -17.50 22.16 11.18
CA ASN A 409 -18.74 22.77 10.70
C ASN A 409 -19.70 21.73 10.13
N ALA A 410 -21.00 22.06 10.14
CA ALA A 410 -22.05 21.33 9.41
C ALA A 410 -21.90 21.54 7.89
N SER A 411 -20.84 20.97 7.32
CA SER A 411 -20.40 21.10 5.94
C SER A 411 -20.14 19.73 5.33
N PHE A 412 -19.77 19.68 4.05
CA PHE A 412 -19.36 18.43 3.42
C PHE A 412 -17.95 17.96 3.80
N LEU A 413 -17.15 18.77 4.51
CA LEU A 413 -15.74 18.45 4.74
C LEU A 413 -15.56 17.44 5.87
N ASP A 414 -14.95 16.30 5.59
CA ASP A 414 -14.70 15.21 6.55
C ASP A 414 -13.34 15.22 7.23
N PRO A 415 -13.21 14.54 8.39
CA PRO A 415 -11.92 14.37 9.02
C PRO A 415 -10.94 13.60 8.12
N TYR A 416 -9.73 14.13 7.96
CA TYR A 416 -8.65 13.51 7.18
C TYR A 416 -7.27 13.60 7.87
N ARG A 417 -7.22 14.23 9.06
CA ARG A 417 -6.02 14.45 9.89
C ARG A 417 -6.18 13.84 11.27
N TYR A 418 -5.08 13.42 11.90
CA TYR A 418 -5.09 12.94 13.29
C TYR A 418 -5.67 14.01 14.23
N SER A 419 -5.28 15.27 14.03
CA SER A 419 -5.78 16.42 14.77
C SER A 419 -7.29 16.68 14.64
N HIS A 420 -7.97 16.11 13.63
CA HIS A 420 -9.42 16.26 13.45
C HIS A 420 -10.26 15.34 14.32
N ILE A 421 -9.68 14.22 14.78
CA ILE A 421 -10.39 13.19 15.55
C ILE A 421 -9.71 12.86 16.87
N SER A 422 -8.81 13.72 17.33
CA SER A 422 -8.19 13.60 18.65
C SER A 422 -9.14 14.10 19.74
N THR A 423 -8.94 13.65 20.98
CA THR A 423 -9.69 14.18 22.14
C THR A 423 -9.50 15.69 22.33
N THR A 424 -8.37 16.25 21.86
CA THR A 424 -8.10 17.70 21.88
C THR A 424 -8.94 18.47 20.86
N ALA A 425 -9.55 17.81 19.88
CA ALA A 425 -10.46 18.43 18.91
C ALA A 425 -11.86 18.65 19.46
N LEU A 426 -12.28 17.88 20.49
CA LEU A 426 -13.64 17.93 21.05
C LEU A 426 -14.12 19.34 21.40
N PRO A 427 -13.33 20.21 22.06
CA PRO A 427 -13.77 21.57 22.35
C PRO A 427 -14.15 22.37 21.09
N VAL A 428 -13.43 22.18 19.97
CA VAL A 428 -13.74 22.85 18.71
C VAL A 428 -15.06 22.35 18.13
N TYR A 429 -15.35 21.04 18.24
CA TYR A 429 -16.64 20.50 17.84
C TYR A 429 -17.79 21.02 18.71
N GLU A 430 -17.58 21.10 20.03
CA GLU A 430 -18.56 21.66 20.98
C GLU A 430 -18.83 23.15 20.68
N GLU A 431 -17.81 23.93 20.34
CA GLU A 431 -17.96 25.32 19.88
C GLU A 431 -18.77 25.44 18.58
N ARG A 432 -18.77 24.39 17.73
CA ARG A 432 -19.62 24.29 16.54
C ARG A 432 -21.01 23.73 16.83
N GLY A 433 -21.34 23.49 18.10
CA GLY A 433 -22.65 23.04 18.57
C GLY A 433 -22.86 21.54 18.54
N TRP A 434 -21.79 20.75 18.44
CA TRP A 434 -21.87 19.30 18.57
C TRP A 434 -22.09 18.88 20.02
N GLU A 435 -22.96 17.89 20.22
CA GLU A 435 -22.96 17.09 21.44
C GLU A 435 -21.68 16.24 21.48
N ARG A 436 -20.99 16.24 22.63
CA ARG A 436 -19.73 15.51 22.84
C ARG A 436 -19.81 14.05 22.41
N GLU A 437 -20.81 13.33 22.89
CA GLU A 437 -21.00 11.90 22.58
C GLU A 437 -21.15 11.64 21.08
N ARG A 438 -21.78 12.58 20.36
CA ARG A 438 -21.95 12.48 18.90
C ARG A 438 -20.63 12.71 18.17
N ALA A 439 -19.82 13.66 18.62
CA ALA A 439 -18.47 13.89 18.10
C ALA A 439 -17.55 12.70 18.38
N GLU A 440 -17.59 12.14 19.59
CA GLU A 440 -16.82 10.94 19.95
C GLU A 440 -17.18 9.74 19.08
N ARG A 441 -18.48 9.53 18.77
CA ARG A 441 -18.91 8.49 17.82
C ARG A 441 -18.40 8.73 16.41
N LEU A 442 -18.40 9.97 15.93
CA LEU A 442 -17.78 10.31 14.64
C LEU A 442 -16.29 9.94 14.66
N PHE A 443 -15.57 10.28 15.74
CA PHE A 443 -14.15 10.00 15.87
C PHE A 443 -13.86 8.51 15.90
N GLU A 444 -14.69 7.71 16.57
CA GLU A 444 -14.58 6.25 16.59
C GLU A 444 -14.69 5.66 15.18
N VAL A 445 -15.75 6.01 14.44
CA VAL A 445 -15.98 5.46 13.09
C VAL A 445 -14.91 5.95 12.11
N SER A 446 -14.54 7.24 12.16
CA SER A 446 -13.46 7.80 11.35
C SER A 446 -12.10 7.18 11.68
N SER A 447 -11.81 6.90 12.95
CA SER A 447 -10.58 6.22 13.35
C SER A 447 -10.49 4.83 12.71
N VAL A 448 -11.57 4.06 12.72
CA VAL A 448 -11.58 2.72 12.12
C VAL A 448 -11.33 2.78 10.61
N ALA A 449 -11.94 3.73 9.90
CA ALA A 449 -11.79 3.84 8.44
C ALA A 449 -10.44 4.43 8.01
N LEU A 450 -9.92 5.41 8.77
CA LEU A 450 -8.77 6.21 8.34
C LEU A 450 -7.44 5.84 9.02
N LEU A 451 -7.50 5.28 10.24
CA LEU A 451 -6.35 4.81 11.01
C LEU A 451 -6.28 3.29 11.07
N GLY A 452 -7.43 2.62 11.00
CA GLY A 452 -7.51 1.16 10.95
C GLY A 452 -6.86 0.65 9.68
N GLN A 453 -5.78 -0.13 9.86
CA GLN A 453 -5.10 -0.93 8.83
C GLN A 453 -5.10 -0.23 7.46
N VAL A 454 -4.21 0.76 7.27
CA VAL A 454 -4.01 1.54 6.02
C VAL A 454 -4.07 0.69 4.74
N GLU A 455 -3.68 -0.57 4.88
CA GLU A 455 -3.66 -1.54 3.80
C GLU A 455 -5.04 -2.18 3.50
N ASP A 456 -6.08 -2.10 4.35
CA ASP A 456 -7.40 -2.72 4.14
C ASP A 456 -8.41 -1.84 3.38
N ALA A 457 -8.07 -0.63 2.98
CA ALA A 457 -9.05 0.26 2.35
C ALA A 457 -9.41 -0.15 0.91
N ALA A 458 -10.67 0.03 0.51
CA ALA A 458 -11.12 -0.16 -0.86
C ALA A 458 -11.21 1.20 -1.58
N MET A 459 -10.51 1.34 -2.69
CA MET A 459 -10.46 2.59 -3.45
C MET A 459 -11.42 2.59 -4.63
N ASP A 460 -12.03 3.73 -4.90
CA ASP A 460 -12.75 3.97 -6.15
C ASP A 460 -11.82 3.77 -7.37
N LEU A 461 -12.42 3.55 -8.53
CA LEU A 461 -11.72 3.34 -9.78
C LEU A 461 -11.01 4.65 -10.18
N ARG A 462 -9.68 4.66 -10.14
CA ARG A 462 -8.82 5.84 -10.38
C ARG A 462 -7.97 5.66 -11.65
N ILE A 463 -8.64 5.50 -12.78
CA ILE A 463 -8.00 5.31 -14.10
C ILE A 463 -8.53 6.34 -15.12
N PRO A 464 -7.82 6.53 -16.24
CA PRO A 464 -8.35 7.28 -17.36
C PRO A 464 -9.69 6.75 -17.84
N PHE A 465 -10.59 7.67 -18.24
CA PHE A 465 -11.94 7.34 -18.72
C PHE A 465 -12.83 6.57 -17.72
N ARG A 466 -12.55 6.66 -16.41
CA ARG A 466 -13.36 6.06 -15.33
C ARG A 466 -14.86 6.17 -15.56
N GLU A 467 -15.34 7.34 -15.98
CA GLU A 467 -16.78 7.58 -16.14
C GLU A 467 -17.41 6.69 -17.21
N ASP A 468 -16.66 6.18 -18.17
CA ASP A 468 -17.19 5.27 -19.18
C ASP A 468 -17.41 3.84 -18.65
N PHE A 469 -16.76 3.48 -17.55
CA PHE A 469 -16.97 2.20 -16.86
C PHE A 469 -18.21 2.24 -15.97
N ILE A 470 -18.53 3.41 -15.41
CA ILE A 470 -19.59 3.57 -14.42
C ILE A 470 -20.86 4.17 -15.06
N PHE A 471 -20.73 5.33 -15.71
CA PHE A 471 -21.82 6.18 -16.23
C PHE A 471 -22.07 6.08 -17.74
N GLU A 472 -21.04 5.69 -18.51
CA GLU A 472 -21.03 5.68 -19.98
C GLU A 472 -21.51 7.01 -20.61
N THR A 473 -20.64 8.02 -20.56
CA THR A 473 -20.96 9.40 -20.96
C THR A 473 -20.90 9.67 -22.47
N ALA A 474 -20.61 8.66 -23.29
CA ALA A 474 -20.23 8.82 -24.71
C ALA A 474 -21.08 7.99 -25.70
N LEU A 475 -22.37 7.76 -25.43
CA LEU A 475 -23.27 7.16 -26.43
C LEU A 475 -23.56 8.18 -27.56
N PRO A 476 -23.65 7.72 -28.83
CA PRO A 476 -24.12 8.56 -29.92
C PRO A 476 -25.49 9.17 -29.57
N LYS A 477 -25.67 10.49 -29.76
CA LYS A 477 -26.93 11.20 -29.48
C LYS A 477 -28.14 10.72 -30.30
N ALA A 478 -27.93 9.84 -31.29
CA ALA A 478 -29.00 9.26 -32.09
C ALA A 478 -29.84 8.30 -31.24
N ARG A 479 -31.11 8.66 -31.01
CA ARG A 479 -32.10 7.90 -30.21
C ARG A 479 -32.32 6.45 -30.67
N GLU A 480 -31.97 6.13 -31.91
CA GLU A 480 -32.18 4.81 -32.53
C GLU A 480 -31.06 3.80 -32.20
N THR A 481 -29.84 4.24 -31.86
CA THR A 481 -28.72 3.35 -31.46
C THR A 481 -28.64 3.07 -29.96
N LEU A 482 -29.38 3.85 -29.15
CA LEU A 482 -29.51 3.67 -27.69
C LEU A 482 -30.09 2.31 -27.26
N TYR A 483 -30.64 1.51 -28.17
CA TYR A 483 -31.19 0.18 -27.90
C TYR A 483 -30.34 -0.97 -28.44
N THR A 484 -29.30 -0.68 -29.23
CA THR A 484 -28.46 -1.69 -29.90
C THR A 484 -27.04 -1.78 -29.37
N GLU A 485 -26.56 -0.78 -28.61
CA GLU A 485 -25.22 -0.78 -27.99
C GLU A 485 -25.27 -1.17 -26.50
N PRO A 486 -24.21 -1.79 -25.95
CA PRO A 486 -24.12 -2.05 -24.50
C PRO A 486 -24.29 -0.73 -23.74
N LYS A 487 -25.05 -0.79 -22.65
CA LYS A 487 -25.40 0.36 -21.82
C LYS A 487 -24.48 0.40 -20.60
N GLY A 488 -24.30 1.58 -20.01
CA GLY A 488 -23.44 1.77 -18.85
C GLY A 488 -23.80 0.85 -17.68
N TRP A 489 -22.81 0.59 -16.82
CA TRP A 489 -22.93 -0.34 -15.69
C TRP A 489 -24.22 -0.12 -14.89
N GLU A 490 -24.56 1.14 -14.58
CA GLU A 490 -25.77 1.50 -13.85
C GLU A 490 -27.07 1.13 -14.56
N TYR A 491 -27.14 1.33 -15.88
CA TYR A 491 -28.35 1.03 -16.63
C TYR A 491 -28.58 -0.47 -16.63
N ILE A 492 -27.52 -1.26 -16.85
CA ILE A 492 -27.60 -2.71 -16.83
C ILE A 492 -28.14 -3.16 -15.48
N VAL A 493 -27.62 -2.61 -14.37
CA VAL A 493 -28.10 -2.97 -13.03
C VAL A 493 -29.54 -2.51 -12.80
N TYR A 494 -29.93 -1.29 -13.17
CA TYR A 494 -31.32 -0.83 -13.03
C TYR A 494 -32.31 -1.67 -13.82
N LEU A 495 -31.95 -2.11 -15.02
CA LEU A 495 -32.77 -3.03 -15.82
C LEU A 495 -33.03 -4.32 -15.04
N HIS A 496 -32.01 -4.87 -14.39
CA HIS A 496 -32.15 -6.07 -13.56
C HIS A 496 -32.99 -5.81 -12.31
N LEU A 497 -32.94 -4.60 -11.75
CA LEU A 497 -33.81 -4.18 -10.65
C LEU A 497 -35.23 -3.76 -11.07
N GLY A 498 -35.58 -3.90 -12.36
CA GLY A 498 -36.95 -3.66 -12.86
C GLY A 498 -37.23 -2.24 -13.34
N TRP A 499 -36.19 -1.51 -13.76
CA TRP A 499 -36.30 -0.14 -14.26
C TRP A 499 -35.61 0.02 -15.62
N ALA A 500 -36.30 0.64 -16.56
CA ALA A 500 -35.74 1.00 -17.86
C ALA A 500 -35.98 2.47 -18.18
N LEU A 501 -35.10 3.05 -18.99
CA LEU A 501 -35.29 4.39 -19.51
C LEU A 501 -36.24 4.32 -20.71
N ALA A 502 -37.39 4.99 -20.62
CA ALA A 502 -38.30 5.15 -21.74
C ALA A 502 -37.71 6.12 -22.80
N PRO A 503 -38.22 6.10 -24.05
CA PRO A 503 -37.71 6.98 -25.11
C PRO A 503 -37.72 8.47 -24.75
N ASP A 504 -38.64 8.90 -23.89
CA ASP A 504 -38.78 10.27 -23.39
C ASP A 504 -37.74 10.64 -22.31
N GLY A 505 -36.85 9.71 -21.93
CA GLY A 505 -35.82 9.91 -20.92
C GLY A 505 -36.31 9.73 -19.48
N LYS A 506 -37.52 9.22 -19.25
CA LYS A 506 -38.02 8.93 -17.91
C LYS A 506 -37.80 7.47 -17.54
N TRP A 507 -37.47 7.21 -16.28
CA TRP A 507 -37.42 5.85 -15.75
C TRP A 507 -38.83 5.30 -15.57
N VAL A 508 -39.08 4.13 -16.12
CA VAL A 508 -40.34 3.40 -16.03
C VAL A 508 -40.11 2.00 -15.48
N ARG A 509 -41.10 1.49 -14.73
CA ARG A 509 -41.09 0.12 -14.25
C ARG A 509 -41.22 -0.84 -15.42
N VAL A 510 -40.37 -1.86 -15.44
CA VAL A 510 -40.42 -2.95 -16.41
C VAL A 510 -40.44 -4.30 -15.69
N PRO A 511 -41.06 -5.34 -16.27
CA PRO A 511 -40.97 -6.68 -15.73
C PRO A 511 -39.50 -7.10 -15.61
N ARG A 512 -39.11 -7.61 -14.44
CA ARG A 512 -37.80 -8.26 -14.28
C ARG A 512 -37.74 -9.53 -15.13
N TYR A 513 -36.52 -9.96 -15.43
CA TYR A 513 -36.29 -11.24 -16.10
C TYR A 513 -36.99 -12.37 -15.34
N ASN A 514 -37.85 -13.10 -16.05
CA ASN A 514 -38.63 -14.20 -15.50
C ASN A 514 -37.79 -15.49 -15.53
N GLY A 515 -36.91 -15.64 -14.55
CA GLY A 515 -36.05 -16.80 -14.35
C GLY A 515 -35.66 -16.93 -12.87
N THR A 516 -34.93 -17.98 -12.56
CA THR A 516 -34.35 -18.17 -11.23
C THR A 516 -33.40 -17.03 -10.85
N SER A 517 -33.10 -16.87 -9.55
CA SER A 517 -32.10 -15.88 -9.11
C SER A 517 -30.74 -16.12 -9.75
N GLU A 518 -30.31 -17.39 -9.87
CA GLU A 518 -29.06 -17.76 -10.51
C GLU A 518 -29.01 -17.33 -11.99
N GLU A 519 -30.06 -17.60 -12.77
CA GLU A 519 -30.12 -17.20 -14.19
C GLU A 519 -30.13 -15.67 -14.35
N ARG A 520 -30.87 -14.96 -13.47
CA ARG A 520 -30.92 -13.49 -13.48
C ARG A 520 -29.55 -12.89 -13.19
N ILE A 521 -28.82 -13.43 -12.22
CA ILE A 521 -27.49 -12.96 -11.84
C ILE A 521 -26.47 -13.30 -12.94
N ALA A 522 -26.48 -14.52 -13.46
CA ALA A 522 -25.58 -14.91 -14.55
C ALA A 522 -25.71 -13.99 -15.76
N ARG A 523 -26.95 -13.60 -16.12
CA ARG A 523 -27.21 -12.63 -17.17
C ARG A 523 -26.65 -11.24 -16.85
N LEU A 524 -26.82 -10.76 -15.63
CA LEU A 524 -26.26 -9.49 -15.17
C LEU A 524 -24.73 -9.48 -15.29
N GLN A 525 -24.08 -10.53 -14.78
CA GLN A 525 -22.63 -10.68 -14.80
C GLN A 525 -22.07 -10.71 -16.23
N GLN A 526 -22.73 -11.45 -17.13
CA GLN A 526 -22.35 -11.50 -18.53
C GLN A 526 -22.45 -10.10 -19.18
N GLN A 527 -23.58 -9.40 -19.00
CA GLN A 527 -23.78 -8.08 -19.59
C GLN A 527 -22.78 -7.04 -19.08
N LEU A 528 -22.52 -7.02 -17.78
CA LEU A 528 -21.53 -6.10 -17.18
C LEU A 528 -20.11 -6.39 -17.67
N THR A 529 -19.73 -7.67 -17.72
CA THR A 529 -18.41 -8.09 -18.21
C THR A 529 -18.22 -7.67 -19.67
N SER A 530 -19.20 -7.94 -20.53
CA SER A 530 -19.15 -7.54 -21.94
C SER A 530 -19.10 -6.03 -22.13
N ALA A 531 -19.88 -5.27 -21.35
CA ALA A 531 -19.86 -3.81 -21.41
C ALA A 531 -18.48 -3.23 -21.02
N TRP A 532 -17.88 -3.74 -19.94
CA TRP A 532 -16.56 -3.28 -19.50
C TRP A 532 -15.46 -3.64 -20.49
N LEU A 533 -15.46 -4.86 -21.03
CA LEU A 533 -14.51 -5.26 -22.07
C LEU A 533 -14.64 -4.40 -23.33
N SER A 534 -15.86 -4.07 -23.74
CA SER A 534 -16.12 -3.16 -24.87
C SER A 534 -15.58 -1.75 -24.59
N THR A 535 -15.75 -1.23 -23.38
CA THR A 535 -15.15 0.05 -22.97
C THR A 535 -13.63 -0.01 -22.98
N MET A 536 -13.01 -1.09 -22.50
CA MET A 536 -11.55 -1.26 -22.55
C MET A 536 -11.03 -1.27 -23.99
N GLN A 537 -11.68 -2.01 -24.90
CA GLN A 537 -11.33 -2.04 -26.32
C GLN A 537 -11.38 -0.64 -26.96
N ARG A 538 -12.42 0.15 -26.68
CA ARG A 538 -12.54 1.54 -27.17
C ARG A 538 -11.49 2.50 -26.58
N ARG A 539 -10.92 2.19 -25.41
CA ARG A 539 -9.99 3.05 -24.67
C ARG A 539 -8.53 2.56 -24.70
N GLY A 540 -8.15 1.88 -25.78
CA GLY A 540 -6.77 1.49 -26.05
C GLY A 540 -6.39 0.07 -25.59
N GLY A 541 -7.38 -0.81 -25.40
CA GLY A 541 -7.15 -2.22 -25.10
C GLY A 541 -7.14 -2.56 -23.62
N VAL A 542 -7.14 -3.86 -23.32
CA VAL A 542 -7.15 -4.39 -21.95
C VAL A 542 -5.87 -4.00 -21.22
N LEU A 543 -4.72 -4.10 -21.88
CA LEU A 543 -3.41 -3.85 -21.29
C LEU A 543 -3.23 -2.36 -20.92
N SER A 544 -3.75 -1.44 -21.73
CA SER A 544 -3.68 0.01 -21.44
C SER A 544 -4.44 0.36 -20.15
N VAL A 545 -5.67 -0.13 -20.03
CA VAL A 545 -6.50 0.07 -18.84
C VAL A 545 -5.86 -0.61 -17.62
N LEU A 546 -5.36 -1.84 -17.78
CA LEU A 546 -4.69 -2.58 -16.71
C LEU A 546 -3.44 -1.85 -16.22
N LYS A 547 -2.59 -1.31 -17.11
CA LYS A 547 -1.42 -0.50 -16.74
C LYS A 547 -1.81 0.68 -15.86
N SER A 548 -2.86 1.40 -16.25
CA SER A 548 -3.37 2.55 -15.47
C SER A 548 -3.95 2.12 -14.11
N TYR A 549 -4.69 1.01 -14.09
CA TYR A 549 -5.25 0.48 -12.85
C TYR A 549 -4.14 0.04 -11.88
N ARG A 550 -3.13 -0.67 -12.36
CA ARG A 550 -1.95 -1.08 -11.57
C ARG A 550 -1.22 0.14 -10.99
N LYS A 551 -0.98 1.19 -11.79
CA LYS A 551 -0.41 2.45 -11.29
C LYS A 551 -1.24 3.09 -10.18
N SER A 552 -2.58 3.11 -10.33
CA SER A 552 -3.48 3.64 -9.30
C SER A 552 -3.36 2.89 -7.97
N LEU A 553 -3.04 1.59 -8.01
CA LEU A 553 -2.84 0.72 -6.85
C LEU A 553 -1.38 0.64 -6.40
N SER A 554 -0.47 1.46 -6.97
CA SER A 554 0.97 1.39 -6.72
C SER A 554 1.59 0.01 -7.01
N GLN A 555 0.98 -0.77 -7.89
CA GLN A 555 1.49 -2.05 -8.36
C GLN A 555 2.65 -1.85 -9.35
N PRO A 556 3.67 -2.73 -9.35
CA PRO A 556 4.70 -2.69 -10.38
C PRO A 556 4.12 -2.94 -11.77
N ALA A 557 4.84 -2.54 -12.82
CA ALA A 557 4.51 -2.95 -14.18
C ALA A 557 4.54 -4.49 -14.29
N LEU A 558 3.76 -5.04 -15.23
CA LEU A 558 3.90 -6.45 -15.59
C LEU A 558 5.28 -6.68 -16.19
N SER A 559 5.92 -7.77 -15.79
CA SER A 559 7.14 -8.28 -16.42
C SER A 559 6.89 -8.66 -17.88
N GLU A 560 7.94 -8.72 -18.69
CA GLU A 560 7.84 -9.18 -20.08
C GLU A 560 7.25 -10.60 -20.19
N ALA A 561 7.59 -11.49 -19.25
CA ALA A 561 7.03 -12.84 -19.19
C ALA A 561 5.51 -12.83 -18.95
N GLU A 562 5.03 -11.99 -18.03
CA GLU A 562 3.58 -11.85 -17.79
C GLU A 562 2.87 -11.17 -18.96
N LEU A 563 3.50 -10.17 -19.59
CA LEU A 563 2.99 -9.51 -20.78
C LEU A 563 2.82 -10.50 -21.93
N CYS A 564 3.82 -11.35 -22.19
CA CYS A 564 3.71 -12.39 -23.21
C CYS A 564 2.76 -13.53 -22.81
N ALA A 565 2.63 -13.85 -21.51
CA ALA A 565 1.74 -14.92 -21.07
C ALA A 565 0.25 -14.53 -21.13
N TYR A 566 -0.08 -13.28 -20.81
CA TYR A 566 -1.48 -12.84 -20.64
C TYR A 566 -1.95 -11.78 -21.63
N HIS A 567 -1.03 -11.05 -22.28
CA HIS A 567 -1.33 -9.90 -23.15
C HIS A 567 -0.52 -9.90 -24.45
N GLU A 568 -0.15 -11.09 -24.96
CA GLU A 568 0.76 -11.23 -26.11
C GLU A 568 0.37 -10.33 -27.29
N ALA A 569 -0.89 -10.42 -27.73
CA ALA A 569 -1.36 -9.68 -28.90
C ALA A 569 -1.17 -8.16 -28.74
N GLU A 570 -1.66 -7.58 -27.63
CA GLU A 570 -1.55 -6.14 -27.36
C GLU A 570 -0.10 -5.71 -27.10
N TYR A 571 0.71 -6.58 -26.46
CA TYR A 571 2.12 -6.29 -26.20
C TYR A 571 2.95 -6.27 -27.48
N VAL A 572 2.77 -7.25 -28.37
CA VAL A 572 3.42 -7.32 -29.68
C VAL A 572 2.99 -6.17 -30.59
N GLU A 573 1.70 -5.84 -30.60
CA GLU A 573 1.17 -4.68 -31.34
C GLU A 573 1.81 -3.37 -30.86
N SER A 574 2.09 -3.24 -29.56
CA SER A 574 2.79 -2.08 -28.99
C SER A 574 4.30 -2.03 -29.23
N GLY A 575 4.84 -2.95 -30.06
CA GLY A 575 6.26 -3.04 -30.38
C GLY A 575 7.09 -3.90 -29.40
N GLY A 576 6.43 -4.59 -28.47
CA GLY A 576 7.05 -5.64 -27.67
C GLY A 576 7.41 -6.84 -28.52
N VAL A 577 8.39 -7.64 -28.08
CA VAL A 577 8.81 -8.84 -28.80
C VAL A 577 8.54 -10.05 -27.92
N CYS A 578 7.43 -10.74 -28.17
CA CYS A 578 7.24 -12.09 -27.64
C CYS A 578 8.04 -13.08 -28.50
N GLY A 579 9.35 -13.10 -28.26
CA GLY A 579 10.32 -13.94 -28.97
C GLY A 579 11.12 -14.86 -28.03
N GLY A 580 10.86 -14.79 -26.73
CA GLY A 580 11.31 -15.81 -25.78
C GLY A 580 10.39 -17.03 -25.92
N LYS A 581 10.98 -18.20 -26.11
CA LYS A 581 10.26 -19.49 -26.09
C LYS A 581 9.31 -19.55 -24.87
N PRO A 582 8.09 -20.12 -25.00
CA PRO A 582 7.10 -20.08 -23.93
C PRO A 582 7.67 -20.61 -22.62
N PHE A 583 7.64 -19.77 -21.59
CA PHE A 583 8.19 -20.08 -20.27
C PHE A 583 7.17 -20.89 -19.47
N VAL A 584 7.48 -22.15 -19.18
CA VAL A 584 6.68 -23.01 -18.30
C VAL A 584 7.56 -23.38 -17.11
N PRO A 585 7.23 -22.94 -15.88
CA PRO A 585 7.97 -23.36 -14.70
C PRO A 585 7.88 -24.88 -14.57
N CYS A 586 9.01 -25.57 -14.37
CA CYS A 586 9.06 -27.05 -14.31
C CYS A 586 8.00 -27.67 -13.37
N GLY A 587 7.54 -26.95 -12.35
CA GLY A 587 6.54 -27.46 -11.39
C GLY A 587 5.09 -27.53 -11.89
N VAL A 588 4.78 -27.05 -13.11
CA VAL A 588 3.39 -26.89 -13.59
C VAL A 588 3.02 -27.90 -14.69
N SER A 589 3.97 -28.65 -15.27
CA SER A 589 3.70 -29.56 -16.40
C SER A 589 4.14 -31.00 -16.13
N GLY A 590 3.41 -31.96 -16.72
CA GLY A 590 3.74 -33.38 -16.96
C GLY A 590 4.16 -34.26 -15.76
N CYS A 591 5.22 -33.88 -15.06
CA CYS A 591 5.88 -34.64 -14.00
C CYS A 591 5.59 -34.11 -12.58
N GLY A 592 4.84 -33.02 -12.46
CA GLY A 592 4.41 -32.47 -11.17
C GLY A 592 5.59 -32.08 -10.26
N LYS A 593 5.56 -32.54 -9.00
CA LYS A 593 6.58 -32.19 -7.98
C LYS A 593 7.99 -32.75 -8.25
N TRP A 594 8.16 -33.62 -9.25
CA TRP A 594 9.41 -34.33 -9.54
C TRP A 594 10.22 -33.73 -10.71
N ALA A 595 9.73 -32.64 -11.30
CA ALA A 595 10.45 -31.94 -12.34
C ALA A 595 11.55 -31.05 -11.75
N GLN A 596 12.79 -31.26 -12.19
CA GLN A 596 13.96 -30.48 -11.76
C GLN A 596 14.63 -29.81 -12.97
N CYS A 597 15.14 -28.60 -12.76
CA CYS A 597 15.91 -27.85 -13.74
C CYS A 597 17.39 -28.04 -13.42
N VAL A 598 18.13 -28.70 -14.31
CA VAL A 598 19.53 -29.10 -14.08
C VAL A 598 20.50 -27.95 -14.42
N ASP A 599 20.12 -27.04 -15.31
CA ASP A 599 20.89 -25.83 -15.68
C ASP A 599 19.90 -24.68 -15.99
N PRO A 600 20.16 -23.42 -15.56
CA PRO A 600 19.32 -22.25 -15.83
C PRO A 600 18.99 -22.00 -17.32
N TYR A 601 19.74 -22.62 -18.24
CA TYR A 601 19.52 -22.52 -19.68
C TYR A 601 19.09 -23.85 -20.35
N ASP A 602 18.77 -24.89 -19.59
CA ASP A 602 18.51 -26.25 -20.11
C ASP A 602 17.13 -26.84 -19.73
N VAL A 603 16.91 -28.12 -20.07
CA VAL A 603 15.63 -28.88 -19.98
C VAL A 603 15.12 -29.06 -18.56
N CYS A 604 13.80 -29.14 -18.38
CA CYS A 604 13.22 -29.81 -17.21
C CYS A 604 13.39 -31.34 -17.31
N GLU A 605 14.10 -31.96 -16.37
CA GLU A 605 14.18 -33.42 -16.26
C GLU A 605 13.23 -33.97 -15.17
N CYS A 606 12.65 -35.14 -15.42
CA CYS A 606 11.77 -35.82 -14.46
C CYS A 606 12.59 -36.81 -13.63
N THR A 607 12.82 -36.49 -12.37
CA THR A 607 13.68 -37.27 -11.47
C THR A 607 13.16 -38.67 -11.12
N ASN A 608 11.93 -39.00 -11.53
CA ASN A 608 11.29 -40.29 -11.24
C ASN A 608 11.38 -41.31 -12.38
N GLY A 609 12.11 -41.01 -13.47
CA GLY A 609 12.32 -41.94 -14.59
C GLY A 609 11.19 -42.01 -15.63
N ASP A 610 10.13 -41.21 -15.46
CA ASP A 610 9.05 -41.09 -16.44
C ASP A 610 9.46 -40.17 -17.60
N THR A 611 9.22 -40.61 -18.85
CA THR A 611 9.41 -39.78 -20.04
C THR A 611 8.26 -38.80 -20.20
N VAL A 612 8.56 -37.51 -20.34
CA VAL A 612 7.58 -36.44 -20.65
C VAL A 612 6.87 -36.79 -21.97
N PRO A 613 5.53 -36.71 -22.07
CA PRO A 613 4.84 -36.94 -23.32
C PRO A 613 5.02 -35.73 -24.26
N SER A 614 5.39 -36.02 -25.52
CA SER A 614 5.43 -35.14 -26.72
C SER A 614 6.73 -34.40 -27.06
N ALA A 615 7.05 -34.41 -28.36
CA ALA A 615 8.14 -33.69 -29.02
C ALA A 615 7.92 -32.17 -29.09
N ASP A 616 6.70 -31.68 -28.83
CA ASP A 616 6.40 -30.24 -28.75
C ASP A 616 6.97 -29.58 -27.48
N PHE A 617 7.48 -30.37 -26.53
CA PHE A 617 8.03 -29.92 -25.24
C PHE A 617 9.56 -29.77 -25.21
N GLU A 618 10.28 -30.20 -26.24
CA GLU A 618 11.75 -30.07 -26.28
C GLU A 618 12.22 -28.65 -26.65
N THR A 619 11.35 -27.82 -27.21
CA THR A 619 11.74 -26.54 -27.81
C THR A 619 11.57 -25.33 -26.88
N SER A 620 10.95 -25.46 -25.70
CA SER A 620 10.66 -24.39 -24.74
C SER A 620 11.50 -24.47 -23.47
N ARG A 621 12.71 -23.89 -23.48
CA ARG A 621 13.64 -23.97 -22.34
C ARG A 621 14.21 -22.61 -21.97
N ALA A 622 13.52 -21.95 -21.05
CA ALA A 622 14.17 -21.15 -20.02
C ALA A 622 13.41 -21.47 -18.73
N CYS A 623 14.12 -21.83 -17.67
CA CYS A 623 13.52 -22.17 -16.39
C CYS A 623 14.11 -21.27 -15.32
N GLU A 624 13.26 -20.72 -14.48
CA GLU A 624 13.69 -19.93 -13.34
C GLU A 624 13.52 -20.74 -12.06
N GLN A 625 14.61 -20.88 -11.29
CA GLN A 625 14.55 -21.50 -9.97
C GLN A 625 13.61 -20.70 -9.07
N ARG A 626 12.80 -21.40 -8.26
CA ARG A 626 11.79 -20.80 -7.37
C ARG A 626 12.36 -19.62 -6.58
N VAL A 627 11.85 -18.43 -6.85
CA VAL A 627 12.13 -17.23 -6.06
C VAL A 627 11.34 -17.29 -4.75
N ALA A 628 11.98 -16.96 -3.63
CA ALA A 628 11.33 -16.90 -2.33
C ALA A 628 10.27 -15.78 -2.31
N SER A 629 9.10 -16.04 -1.73
CA SER A 629 8.05 -15.03 -1.59
C SER A 629 8.51 -13.82 -0.77
N THR A 630 7.91 -12.65 -0.98
CA THR A 630 8.26 -11.41 -0.25
C THR A 630 8.17 -11.57 1.27
N SER A 631 7.28 -12.43 1.78
CA SER A 631 7.19 -12.74 3.22
C SER A 631 8.41 -13.55 3.70
N GLN A 632 8.81 -14.58 2.96
CA GLN A 632 10.02 -15.36 3.24
C GLN A 632 11.28 -14.48 3.18
N GLN A 633 11.35 -13.56 2.22
CA GLN A 633 12.44 -12.59 2.10
C GLN A 633 12.53 -11.69 3.34
N ARG A 634 11.40 -11.16 3.82
CA ARG A 634 11.36 -10.31 5.02
C ARG A 634 11.77 -11.05 6.29
N VAL A 635 11.35 -12.30 6.46
CA VAL A 635 11.77 -13.13 7.60
C VAL A 635 13.28 -13.34 7.57
N PHE A 636 13.83 -13.71 6.41
CA PHE A 636 15.26 -13.91 6.24
C PHE A 636 16.07 -12.63 6.53
N TRP A 637 15.64 -11.47 5.99
CA TRP A 637 16.32 -10.19 6.25
C TRP A 637 16.25 -9.78 7.71
N THR A 638 15.13 -10.05 8.39
CA THR A 638 14.98 -9.74 9.83
C THR A 638 15.94 -10.57 10.67
N LEU A 639 15.98 -11.89 10.47
CA LEU A 639 16.85 -12.80 11.20
C LEU A 639 18.33 -12.49 10.91
N SER A 640 18.69 -12.35 9.64
CA SER A 640 20.07 -12.08 9.21
C SER A 640 20.51 -10.70 9.69
N GLY A 641 19.66 -9.68 9.57
CA GLY A 641 19.94 -8.32 10.04
C GLY A 641 20.25 -8.27 11.55
N PHE A 642 19.49 -9.01 12.37
CA PHE A 642 19.77 -9.11 13.81
C PHE A 642 21.12 -9.79 14.10
N LEU A 643 21.43 -10.88 13.40
CA LEU A 643 22.70 -11.60 13.56
C LEU A 643 23.89 -10.73 13.15
N HIS A 644 23.78 -10.00 12.03
CA HIS A 644 24.84 -9.09 11.58
C HIS A 644 25.00 -7.88 12.50
N PHE A 645 23.92 -7.36 13.09
CA PHE A 645 24.02 -6.32 14.11
C PHE A 645 24.77 -6.81 15.35
N ALA A 646 24.44 -8.00 15.85
CA ALA A 646 25.14 -8.61 16.98
C ALA A 646 26.63 -8.86 16.65
N GLY A 647 26.92 -9.39 15.46
CA GLY A 647 28.29 -9.59 14.97
C GLY A 647 29.08 -8.29 14.87
N PHE A 648 28.47 -7.23 14.36
CA PHE A 648 29.06 -5.89 14.30
C PHE A 648 29.37 -5.34 15.68
N ALA A 649 28.41 -5.37 16.61
CA ALA A 649 28.59 -4.88 17.98
C ALA A 649 29.70 -5.63 18.73
N LEU A 650 29.76 -6.96 18.58
CA LEU A 650 30.81 -7.79 19.15
C LEU A 650 32.18 -7.49 18.53
N SER A 651 32.25 -7.32 17.21
CA SER A 651 33.49 -7.00 16.50
C SER A 651 34.05 -5.64 16.92
N VAL A 652 33.19 -4.62 17.04
CA VAL A 652 33.56 -3.30 17.57
C VAL A 652 34.12 -3.42 18.98
N ARG A 653 33.48 -4.22 19.85
CA ARG A 653 33.95 -4.45 21.21
C ARG A 653 35.33 -5.12 21.24
N VAL A 654 35.57 -6.11 20.38
CA VAL A 654 36.89 -6.75 20.29
C VAL A 654 37.95 -5.76 19.80
N MET A 655 37.65 -4.98 18.76
CA MET A 655 38.58 -3.96 18.27
C MET A 655 38.88 -2.88 19.31
N TRP A 656 37.87 -2.49 20.09
CA TRP A 656 38.04 -1.57 21.21
C TRP A 656 39.05 -2.11 22.23
N GLU A 657 38.93 -3.38 22.63
CA GLU A 657 39.91 -4.02 23.52
C GLU A 657 41.31 -4.03 22.88
N PHE A 658 41.44 -4.35 21.60
CA PHE A 658 42.74 -4.34 20.92
C PHE A 658 43.40 -2.96 20.85
N TRP A 659 42.62 -1.89 20.76
CA TRP A 659 43.13 -0.52 20.63
C TRP A 659 43.46 0.12 21.98
N PHE A 660 42.65 -0.15 23.01
CA PHE A 660 42.74 0.56 24.28
C PHE A 660 43.30 -0.28 25.43
N ASN A 661 43.33 -1.61 25.31
CA ASN A 661 43.87 -2.47 26.35
C ASN A 661 45.39 -2.61 26.19
N SER A 662 46.13 -1.83 26.98
CA SER A 662 47.61 -1.79 27.01
C SER A 662 48.28 -3.17 27.10
N ARG A 663 47.59 -4.18 27.62
CA ARG A 663 48.08 -5.58 27.70
C ARG A 663 48.12 -6.32 26.37
N LEU A 664 47.43 -5.85 25.33
CA LEU A 664 47.35 -6.47 24.00
C LEU A 664 48.28 -5.79 22.96
N HIS A 665 48.93 -4.69 23.33
CA HIS A 665 49.86 -3.97 22.47
C HIS A 665 51.20 -4.73 22.30
N PRO A 666 52.04 -4.38 21.29
CA PRO A 666 53.36 -4.99 21.11
C PRO A 666 54.15 -5.11 22.42
N PRO A 667 54.90 -6.22 22.64
CA PRO A 667 55.45 -7.12 21.62
C PRO A 667 54.62 -8.39 21.33
N TYR A 668 53.33 -8.46 21.71
CA TYR A 668 52.49 -9.65 21.50
C TYR A 668 52.02 -9.84 20.04
N THR A 669 52.95 -10.15 19.13
CA THR A 669 52.67 -10.38 17.69
C THR A 669 51.63 -11.45 17.43
N LEU A 670 51.56 -12.47 18.30
CA LEU A 670 50.52 -13.50 18.25
C LEU A 670 49.11 -12.92 18.38
N MET A 671 48.94 -11.93 19.26
CA MET A 671 47.66 -11.28 19.46
C MET A 671 47.30 -10.43 18.23
N GLN A 672 48.28 -9.72 17.66
CA GLN A 672 48.07 -8.90 16.46
C GLN A 672 47.68 -9.71 15.22
N SER A 673 48.10 -10.99 15.10
CA SER A 673 47.68 -11.83 13.97
C SER A 673 46.17 -12.12 13.95
N PHE A 674 45.47 -12.00 15.10
CA PHE A 674 44.02 -12.16 15.13
C PHE A 674 43.25 -11.04 14.41
N ALA A 675 43.91 -9.92 14.07
CA ALA A 675 43.34 -8.94 13.15
C ALA A 675 42.96 -9.58 11.80
N ALA A 676 43.64 -10.65 11.39
CA ALA A 676 43.30 -11.43 10.18
C ALA A 676 41.92 -12.10 10.25
N ILE A 677 41.36 -12.28 11.45
CA ILE A 677 40.04 -12.86 11.68
C ILE A 677 39.00 -11.76 11.90
N PHE A 678 39.28 -10.81 12.78
CA PHE A 678 38.29 -9.82 13.20
C PHE A 678 38.03 -8.72 12.16
N VAL A 679 39.02 -8.35 11.34
CA VAL A 679 38.84 -7.30 10.33
C VAL A 679 37.89 -7.75 9.21
N PRO A 680 38.04 -8.95 8.62
CA PRO A 680 37.05 -9.47 7.66
C PRO A 680 35.66 -9.66 8.28
N ASP A 681 35.57 -10.14 9.53
CA ASP A 681 34.29 -10.37 10.21
C ASP A 681 33.53 -9.06 10.49
N MET A 682 34.25 -8.00 10.89
CA MET A 682 33.68 -6.66 11.00
C MET A 682 33.21 -6.15 9.63
N ALA A 683 34.03 -6.27 8.59
CA ALA A 683 33.67 -5.83 7.25
C ALA A 683 32.42 -6.57 6.73
N TYR A 684 32.35 -7.88 6.96
CA TYR A 684 31.18 -8.72 6.66
C TYR A 684 29.94 -8.20 7.38
N SER A 685 30.01 -8.08 8.70
CA SER A 685 28.88 -7.66 9.53
C SER A 685 28.42 -6.23 9.20
N SER A 686 29.34 -5.30 8.95
CA SER A 686 29.01 -3.93 8.57
C SER A 686 28.28 -3.87 7.23
N VAL A 687 28.86 -4.48 6.18
CA VAL A 687 28.25 -4.48 4.85
C VAL A 687 26.85 -5.09 4.91
N TYR A 688 26.73 -6.29 5.48
CA TYR A 688 25.47 -7.03 5.48
C TYR A 688 24.39 -6.42 6.38
N PHE A 689 24.76 -5.86 7.54
CA PHE A 689 23.81 -5.18 8.41
C PHE A 689 23.11 -4.01 7.70
N PHE A 690 23.89 -3.11 7.08
CA PHE A 690 23.31 -1.95 6.40
C PHE A 690 22.47 -2.36 5.19
N PHE A 691 22.87 -3.39 4.45
CA PHE A 691 22.10 -3.90 3.32
C PHE A 691 20.79 -4.55 3.75
N HIS A 692 20.80 -5.47 4.72
CA HIS A 692 19.56 -6.09 5.21
C HIS A 692 18.61 -5.07 5.84
N PHE A 693 19.14 -4.11 6.59
CA PHE A 693 18.34 -3.06 7.20
C PHE A 693 17.69 -2.17 6.13
N THR A 694 18.44 -1.79 5.10
CA THR A 694 17.91 -1.00 3.98
C THR A 694 16.83 -1.76 3.20
N ASN A 695 17.03 -3.06 2.97
CA ASN A 695 16.03 -3.90 2.30
C ASN A 695 14.75 -4.08 3.14
N LEU A 696 14.89 -4.22 4.45
CA LEU A 696 13.76 -4.27 5.38
C LEU A 696 12.92 -2.97 5.32
N LEU A 697 13.59 -1.81 5.19
CA LEU A 697 12.95 -0.50 5.09
C LEU A 697 12.30 -0.24 3.73
N ARG A 698 12.94 -0.66 2.63
CA ARG A 698 12.46 -0.43 1.26
C ARG A 698 11.38 -1.41 0.82
N GLY A 699 11.42 -2.65 1.31
CA GLY A 699 10.45 -3.68 0.95
C GLY A 699 10.48 -4.13 -0.52
N SER A 700 11.52 -3.77 -1.28
CA SER A 700 11.71 -4.10 -2.70
C SER A 700 13.10 -4.68 -2.95
N GLU A 701 13.28 -5.34 -4.08
CA GLU A 701 14.57 -5.88 -4.53
C GLU A 701 15.61 -4.76 -4.79
N ILE A 702 16.89 -5.14 -4.73
CA ILE A 702 18.02 -4.25 -5.04
C ILE A 702 18.21 -4.20 -6.55
N ALA A 703 18.46 -3.02 -7.12
CA ALA A 703 18.87 -2.89 -8.51
C ALA A 703 20.22 -3.62 -8.78
N ASP A 704 20.42 -4.09 -10.01
CA ASP A 704 21.55 -4.96 -10.37
C ASP A 704 22.93 -4.36 -10.07
N ALA A 705 23.12 -3.05 -10.31
CA ALA A 705 24.42 -2.40 -10.08
C ALA A 705 24.88 -2.39 -8.61
N PRO A 706 24.05 -1.97 -7.62
CA PRO A 706 24.42 -2.12 -6.21
C PRO A 706 24.58 -3.58 -5.79
N CYS A 707 23.78 -4.48 -6.36
CA CYS A 707 23.90 -5.91 -6.12
C CYS A 707 25.28 -6.47 -6.54
N ASP A 708 25.74 -6.16 -7.74
CA ASP A 708 27.07 -6.55 -8.25
C ASP A 708 28.20 -5.99 -7.39
N ALA A 709 28.06 -4.73 -6.95
CA ALA A 709 29.06 -4.09 -6.10
C ALA A 709 29.25 -4.82 -4.76
N VAL A 710 28.16 -5.27 -4.13
CA VAL A 710 28.28 -6.01 -2.87
C VAL A 710 28.76 -7.44 -3.09
N ALA A 711 28.31 -8.10 -4.17
CA ALA A 711 28.83 -9.41 -4.55
C ALA A 711 30.35 -9.35 -4.74
N PHE A 712 30.85 -8.31 -5.42
CA PHE A 712 32.27 -8.06 -5.62
C PHE A 712 33.04 -7.89 -4.30
N ILE A 713 32.54 -7.03 -3.41
CA ILE A 713 33.18 -6.79 -2.09
C ILE A 713 33.19 -8.06 -1.25
N THR A 714 32.11 -8.85 -1.33
CA THR A 714 31.96 -10.07 -0.55
C THR A 714 33.02 -11.12 -0.86
N PHE A 715 33.43 -11.28 -2.14
CA PHE A 715 34.54 -12.16 -2.48
C PHE A 715 35.82 -11.79 -1.73
N GLY A 716 36.14 -10.49 -1.65
CA GLY A 716 37.26 -9.98 -0.84
C GLY A 716 37.15 -10.39 0.63
N ILE A 717 35.97 -10.16 1.21
CA ILE A 717 35.69 -10.47 2.61
C ILE A 717 35.85 -11.96 2.90
N VAL A 718 35.21 -12.82 2.10
CA VAL A 718 35.13 -14.27 2.35
C VAL A 718 36.49 -14.94 2.24
N ILE A 719 37.25 -14.58 1.21
CA ILE A 719 38.60 -15.11 1.03
C ILE A 719 39.52 -14.62 2.16
N ALA A 720 39.39 -13.38 2.61
CA ALA A 720 40.10 -12.88 3.77
C ALA A 720 39.72 -13.63 5.06
N THR A 721 38.42 -13.91 5.26
CA THR A 721 37.93 -14.72 6.38
C THR A 721 38.53 -16.13 6.32
N PHE A 722 38.57 -16.78 5.15
CA PHE A 722 39.19 -18.08 4.90
C PHE A 722 40.68 -18.13 5.27
N CYS A 723 41.43 -17.09 4.90
CA CYS A 723 42.85 -17.01 5.21
C CYS A 723 43.18 -16.62 6.66
N GLY A 724 42.24 -16.01 7.40
CA GLY A 724 42.46 -15.56 8.78
C GLY A 724 43.04 -16.64 9.71
N PRO A 725 42.40 -17.83 9.82
CA PRO A 725 42.93 -18.95 10.61
C PRO A 725 44.30 -19.45 10.16
N VAL A 726 44.57 -19.45 8.85
CA VAL A 726 45.88 -19.85 8.30
C VAL A 726 46.97 -18.91 8.79
N ILE A 727 46.71 -17.61 8.76
CA ILE A 727 47.65 -16.57 9.21
C ILE A 727 47.91 -16.73 10.71
N VAL A 728 46.87 -16.87 11.52
CA VAL A 728 47.02 -17.07 12.98
C VAL A 728 47.80 -18.36 13.27
N ALA A 729 47.50 -19.47 12.58
CA ALA A 729 48.21 -20.74 12.75
C ALA A 729 49.70 -20.63 12.36
N ALA A 730 50.00 -19.98 11.23
CA ALA A 730 51.36 -19.79 10.74
C ALA A 730 52.18 -18.90 11.68
N VAL A 731 51.62 -17.77 12.16
CA VAL A 731 52.28 -16.89 13.14
C VAL A 731 52.50 -17.61 14.46
N THR A 732 51.53 -18.41 14.91
CA THR A 732 51.65 -19.26 16.10
C THR A 732 52.81 -20.25 15.97
N TYR A 733 52.88 -20.97 14.85
CA TYR A 733 53.98 -21.88 14.56
C TYR A 733 55.34 -21.17 14.56
N LEU A 734 55.45 -20.03 13.86
CA LEU A 734 56.70 -19.27 13.79
C LEU A 734 57.16 -18.78 15.17
N LYS A 735 56.23 -18.27 15.99
CA LYS A 735 56.53 -17.84 17.36
C LYS A 735 57.02 -19.01 18.20
N LEU A 736 56.35 -20.16 18.15
CA LEU A 736 56.73 -21.35 18.91
C LEU A 736 58.06 -21.94 18.43
N LYS A 737 58.34 -21.91 17.12
CA LYS A 737 59.63 -22.31 16.56
C LYS A 737 60.75 -21.39 17.01
N ARG A 738 60.56 -20.08 17.01
CA ARG A 738 61.56 -19.11 17.50
C ARG A 738 61.80 -19.23 19.00
N LEU A 739 60.73 -19.45 19.78
CA LEU A 739 60.83 -19.79 21.20
C LEU A 739 61.63 -21.06 21.44
N SER A 740 61.47 -22.09 20.60
CA SER A 740 62.29 -23.32 20.66
C SER A 740 63.78 -23.08 20.46
N GLN A 741 64.13 -21.99 19.75
CA GLN A 741 65.49 -21.61 19.42
C GLN A 741 66.06 -20.59 20.42
N GLY A 742 65.35 -20.29 21.51
CA GLY A 742 65.78 -19.35 22.56
C GLY A 742 65.44 -17.87 22.28
N ASP A 743 64.76 -17.57 21.18
CA ASP A 743 64.37 -16.19 20.82
C ASP A 743 63.01 -15.82 21.43
N LEU A 744 63.05 -15.32 22.67
CA LEU A 744 61.88 -14.93 23.46
C LEU A 744 61.19 -13.66 22.93
N GLN A 745 61.93 -12.75 22.31
CA GLN A 745 61.47 -11.42 21.90
C GLN A 745 61.06 -11.32 20.42
N TRP A 746 61.08 -12.44 19.67
CA TRP A 746 60.70 -12.44 18.26
C TRP A 746 59.34 -11.78 18.00
N SER A 747 59.32 -10.83 17.06
CA SER A 747 58.13 -10.15 16.57
C SER A 747 58.18 -9.96 15.06
N ILE A 748 57.01 -9.93 14.41
CA ILE A 748 56.89 -9.59 12.98
C ILE A 748 56.91 -8.06 12.85
N SER A 749 57.62 -7.55 11.84
CA SER A 749 57.63 -6.11 11.56
C SER A 749 56.24 -5.64 11.11
N ARG A 750 55.88 -4.39 11.40
CA ARG A 750 54.57 -3.83 11.02
C ARG A 750 54.29 -3.94 9.51
N GLY A 751 55.31 -3.74 8.68
CA GLY A 751 55.19 -3.87 7.22
C GLY A 751 54.88 -5.30 6.76
N VAL A 752 55.52 -6.30 7.35
CA VAL A 752 55.25 -7.71 7.02
C VAL A 752 53.87 -8.14 7.52
N LEU A 753 53.45 -7.67 8.70
CA LEU A 753 52.10 -7.93 9.20
C LEU A 753 51.02 -7.30 8.30
N ALA A 754 51.19 -6.05 7.88
CA ALA A 754 50.28 -5.38 6.96
C ALA A 754 50.18 -6.12 5.61
N LEU A 755 51.31 -6.59 5.07
CA LEU A 755 51.35 -7.37 3.84
C LEU A 755 50.58 -8.70 3.99
N ILE A 756 50.81 -9.44 5.08
CA ILE A 756 50.12 -10.71 5.36
C ILE A 756 48.61 -10.51 5.48
N LEU A 757 48.16 -9.37 6.04
CA LEU A 757 46.74 -9.03 6.16
C LEU A 757 46.11 -8.57 4.84
N ALA A 758 46.87 -7.94 3.94
CA ALA A 758 46.36 -7.39 2.68
C ALA A 758 46.26 -8.43 1.55
N VAL A 759 47.19 -9.40 1.49
CA VAL A 759 47.24 -10.40 0.41
C VAL A 759 45.92 -11.18 0.21
N PRO A 760 45.23 -11.66 1.26
CA PRO A 760 43.96 -12.36 1.09
C PRO A 760 42.86 -11.52 0.42
N TRP A 761 42.82 -10.21 0.69
CA TRP A 761 41.86 -9.31 0.05
C TRP A 761 42.15 -9.13 -1.42
N LEU A 762 43.43 -8.99 -1.79
CA LEU A 762 43.84 -8.89 -3.20
C LEU A 762 43.50 -10.19 -3.97
N LEU A 763 43.66 -11.34 -3.34
CA LEU A 763 43.25 -12.63 -3.91
C LEU A 763 41.73 -12.70 -4.12
N GLY A 764 40.94 -12.25 -3.14
CA GLY A 764 39.49 -12.18 -3.28
C GLY A 764 39.03 -11.21 -4.38
N ILE A 765 39.70 -10.06 -4.54
CA ILE A 765 39.43 -9.13 -5.65
C ILE A 765 39.75 -9.78 -7.00
N ALA A 766 40.87 -10.51 -7.11
CA ALA A 766 41.21 -11.23 -8.33
C ALA A 766 40.15 -12.29 -8.68
N PHE A 767 39.63 -13.02 -7.69
CA PHE A 767 38.55 -13.98 -7.88
C PHE A 767 37.24 -13.30 -8.29
N ALA A 768 36.89 -12.18 -7.67
CA ALA A 768 35.72 -11.39 -8.06
C ALA A 768 35.79 -10.96 -9.54
N LEU A 769 36.97 -10.52 -10.00
CA LEU A 769 37.19 -10.15 -11.40
C LEU A 769 37.05 -11.34 -12.36
N ILE A 770 37.55 -12.52 -11.98
CA ILE A 770 37.38 -13.76 -12.78
C ILE A 770 35.90 -14.13 -12.88
N VAL A 771 35.18 -14.09 -11.77
CA VAL A 771 33.74 -14.39 -11.70
C VAL A 771 32.93 -13.38 -12.51
N GLN A 772 33.32 -12.11 -12.47
CA GLN A 772 32.71 -11.03 -13.25
C GLN A 772 32.92 -11.21 -14.75
N GLN A 773 34.13 -11.58 -15.19
CA GLN A 773 34.39 -11.87 -16.60
C GLN A 773 33.59 -13.08 -17.12
N ALA A 774 33.28 -14.04 -16.25
CA ALA A 774 32.45 -15.19 -16.58
C ALA A 774 30.93 -14.89 -16.54
N GLY A 775 30.51 -13.66 -16.20
CA GLY A 775 29.10 -13.26 -16.16
C GLY A 775 28.33 -13.79 -14.94
N TYR A 776 29.02 -14.25 -13.89
CA TYR A 776 28.39 -14.85 -12.70
C TYR A 776 28.51 -13.97 -11.43
N LEU A 777 28.93 -12.71 -11.57
CA LEU A 777 28.94 -11.77 -10.47
C LEU A 777 27.48 -11.49 -10.06
N GLY A 778 27.19 -11.57 -8.75
CA GLY A 778 25.81 -11.56 -8.22
C GLY A 778 25.38 -12.88 -7.55
N SER A 779 26.07 -13.99 -7.82
CA SER A 779 25.73 -15.33 -7.29
C SER A 779 26.17 -15.61 -5.84
N TYR A 780 26.26 -14.60 -4.96
CA TYR A 780 26.76 -14.78 -3.60
C TYR A 780 25.65 -14.98 -2.56
N ARG A 781 25.75 -16.06 -1.79
CA ARG A 781 24.74 -16.49 -0.81
C ARG A 781 24.82 -15.63 0.45
N GLY A 782 24.01 -14.57 0.46
CA GLY A 782 23.73 -13.79 1.65
C GLY A 782 23.04 -12.44 1.42
N LEU A 783 22.91 -11.95 0.18
CA LEU A 783 22.29 -10.64 -0.09
C LEU A 783 21.01 -10.68 -0.93
N TYR A 784 20.60 -11.84 -1.45
CA TYR A 784 19.54 -11.95 -2.46
C TYR A 784 19.69 -10.93 -3.61
N CYS A 785 20.91 -10.87 -4.12
CA CYS A 785 21.15 -10.85 -5.56
C CYS A 785 20.75 -12.20 -6.15
N TYR A 786 20.22 -12.24 -7.37
CA TYR A 786 19.75 -13.47 -8.03
C TYR A 786 20.75 -14.63 -7.87
N ALA A 787 20.37 -15.62 -7.05
CA ALA A 787 21.10 -16.88 -6.96
C ALA A 787 20.67 -17.73 -8.16
N LYS A 788 21.58 -17.96 -9.12
CA LYS A 788 21.32 -18.91 -10.21
C LYS A 788 22.40 -19.98 -10.41
N THR A 789 23.63 -19.86 -9.86
CA THR A 789 24.72 -20.80 -10.23
C THR A 789 25.81 -21.05 -9.16
N TRP A 790 25.49 -21.36 -7.89
CA TRP A 790 26.52 -21.75 -6.89
C TRP A 790 27.14 -23.13 -7.12
N ASP A 791 26.43 -23.98 -7.85
CA ASP A 791 26.89 -25.27 -8.40
C ASP A 791 28.06 -25.11 -9.38
N HIS A 792 28.15 -23.97 -10.07
CA HIS A 792 29.23 -23.70 -11.02
C HIS A 792 30.60 -23.61 -10.34
N PHE A 793 31.62 -24.19 -11.00
CA PHE A 793 32.96 -24.26 -10.41
C PHE A 793 33.58 -22.87 -10.18
N VAL A 794 33.31 -21.90 -11.06
CA VAL A 794 33.90 -20.55 -11.00
C VAL A 794 33.40 -19.76 -9.79
N THR A 795 32.18 -20.03 -9.30
CA THR A 795 31.54 -19.34 -8.17
C THR A 795 31.71 -20.13 -6.87
N GLY A 796 31.01 -21.26 -6.73
CA GLY A 796 31.03 -22.09 -5.53
C GLY A 796 32.26 -22.98 -5.43
N GLY A 797 32.69 -23.58 -6.55
CA GLY A 797 33.86 -24.47 -6.58
C GLY A 797 35.16 -23.80 -6.15
N LEU A 798 35.43 -22.58 -6.66
CA LEU A 798 36.62 -21.79 -6.34
C LEU A 798 36.65 -21.39 -4.85
N THR A 799 35.50 -20.97 -4.32
CA THR A 799 35.31 -20.63 -2.92
C THR A 799 35.53 -21.87 -2.03
N MET A 800 34.99 -23.02 -2.44
CA MET A 800 35.12 -24.29 -1.73
C MET A 800 36.55 -24.85 -1.75
N LEU A 801 37.22 -24.78 -2.90
CA LEU A 801 38.63 -25.13 -3.03
C LEU A 801 39.49 -24.28 -2.10
N THR A 802 39.21 -22.98 -2.04
CA THR A 802 39.95 -22.06 -1.16
C THR A 802 39.72 -22.39 0.31
N PHE A 803 38.49 -22.70 0.70
CA PHE A 803 38.16 -23.16 2.05
C PHE A 803 38.90 -24.46 2.42
N LEU A 804 38.92 -25.46 1.52
CA LEU A 804 39.61 -26.73 1.75
C LEU A 804 41.12 -26.55 1.87
N LEU A 805 41.72 -25.74 1.00
CA LEU A 805 43.14 -25.40 1.06
C LEU A 805 43.48 -24.63 2.35
N ALA A 806 42.67 -23.64 2.71
CA ALA A 806 42.85 -22.88 3.96
C ALA A 806 42.71 -23.78 5.20
N THR A 807 41.74 -24.69 5.19
CA THR A 807 41.56 -25.70 6.25
C THR A 807 42.78 -26.61 6.36
N ALA A 808 43.22 -27.19 5.25
CA ALA A 808 44.38 -28.07 5.22
C ALA A 808 45.65 -27.36 5.69
N LEU A 809 45.88 -26.12 5.25
CA LEU A 809 47.01 -25.30 5.68
C LEU A 809 46.94 -24.93 7.17
N THR A 810 45.74 -24.60 7.68
CA THR A 810 45.53 -24.30 9.10
C THR A 810 45.88 -25.51 9.96
N ILE A 811 45.36 -26.69 9.61
CA ILE A 811 45.66 -27.95 10.29
C ILE A 811 47.16 -28.24 10.20
N PHE A 812 47.77 -28.10 9.02
CA PHE A 812 49.19 -28.30 8.80
C PHE A 812 50.06 -27.43 9.73
N PHE A 813 49.82 -26.12 9.80
CA PHE A 813 50.57 -25.23 10.66
C PHE A 813 50.37 -25.52 12.16
N TYR A 814 49.16 -25.89 12.59
CA TYR A 814 48.93 -26.28 13.97
C TYR A 814 49.57 -27.62 14.32
N VAL A 815 49.59 -28.59 13.41
CA VAL A 815 50.32 -29.86 13.59
C VAL A 815 51.82 -29.59 13.73
N LEU A 816 52.38 -28.73 12.86
CA LEU A 816 53.79 -28.31 12.99
C LEU A 816 54.08 -27.58 14.30
N ALA A 817 53.18 -26.69 14.73
CA ALA A 817 53.28 -26.01 16.01
C ALA A 817 53.28 -27.01 17.17
N PHE A 818 52.37 -27.99 17.14
CA PHE A 818 52.28 -29.04 18.15
C PHE A 818 53.52 -29.93 18.19
N ILE A 819 54.04 -30.35 17.02
CA ILE A 819 55.28 -31.15 16.92
C ILE A 819 56.46 -30.37 17.52
N ASN A 820 56.59 -29.07 17.23
CA ASN A 820 57.65 -28.24 17.79
C ASN A 820 57.50 -28.05 19.29
N VAL A 821 56.28 -27.84 19.81
CA VAL A 821 56.00 -27.79 21.25
C VAL A 821 56.34 -29.12 21.92
N ARG A 822 56.00 -30.25 21.32
CA ARG A 822 56.35 -31.57 21.85
C ARG A 822 57.87 -31.80 21.87
N ARG A 823 58.58 -31.44 20.80
CA ARG A 823 60.05 -31.54 20.72
C ARG A 823 60.74 -30.66 21.77
N THR A 824 60.29 -29.42 21.92
CA THR A 824 60.80 -28.51 22.96
C THR A 824 60.47 -28.98 24.37
N MET A 825 59.27 -29.52 24.61
CA MET A 825 58.91 -30.07 25.91
C MET A 825 59.70 -31.33 26.28
N VAL A 826 60.12 -32.12 25.30
CA VAL A 826 61.00 -33.29 25.50
C VAL A 826 62.46 -32.86 25.73
N ALA A 827 62.91 -31.77 25.08
CA ALA A 827 64.23 -31.19 25.29
C ALA A 827 64.36 -30.38 26.60
N ALA A 828 63.29 -29.70 27.04
CA ALA A 828 63.26 -28.87 28.25
C ALA A 828 62.96 -29.72 29.49
N LYS A 829 63.94 -30.51 29.94
CA LYS A 829 63.85 -31.34 31.15
C LYS A 829 63.95 -30.55 32.47
N GLN A 830 63.90 -29.21 32.49
CA GLN A 830 64.31 -28.44 33.69
C GLN A 830 63.38 -27.36 34.27
N HIS A 831 62.18 -27.05 33.75
CA HIS A 831 61.30 -26.06 34.43
C HIS A 831 59.81 -26.44 34.44
N ILE A 832 59.32 -26.83 35.63
CA ILE A 832 57.94 -27.26 35.91
C ILE A 832 56.93 -26.12 35.65
N ALA A 833 57.31 -24.86 35.93
CA ALA A 833 56.45 -23.68 35.73
C ALA A 833 56.24 -23.34 34.24
N ALA A 834 57.29 -23.40 33.43
CA ALA A 834 57.20 -23.20 31.97
C ALA A 834 56.33 -24.28 31.32
N ARG A 835 56.41 -25.53 31.80
CA ARG A 835 55.59 -26.65 31.32
C ARG A 835 54.09 -26.44 31.56
N LYS A 836 53.70 -25.85 32.70
CA LYS A 836 52.29 -25.57 33.01
C LYS A 836 51.75 -24.40 32.16
N ALA A 837 52.52 -23.32 32.04
CA ALA A 837 52.13 -22.16 31.23
C ALA A 837 51.99 -22.52 29.74
N SER A 838 52.97 -23.22 29.15
CA SER A 838 52.92 -23.65 27.74
C SER A 838 51.77 -24.61 27.44
N ARG A 839 51.48 -25.54 28.36
CA ARG A 839 50.35 -26.48 28.23
C ARG A 839 49.00 -25.76 28.32
N THR A 840 48.84 -24.79 29.22
CA THR A 840 47.60 -24.01 29.35
C THR A 840 47.37 -23.12 28.14
N VAL A 841 48.42 -22.47 27.61
CA VAL A 841 48.33 -21.66 26.38
C VAL A 841 47.99 -22.54 25.17
N ALA A 842 48.62 -23.71 25.04
CA ALA A 842 48.34 -24.64 23.95
C ALA A 842 46.90 -25.19 23.99
N ILE A 843 46.37 -25.53 25.19
CA ILE A 843 44.99 -26.02 25.34
C ILE A 843 43.99 -24.91 25.04
N ARG A 844 44.19 -23.69 25.54
CA ARG A 844 43.30 -22.56 25.27
C ARG A 844 43.31 -22.17 23.78
N GLY A 845 44.49 -22.20 23.15
CA GLY A 845 44.62 -22.03 21.70
C GLY A 845 43.88 -23.12 20.92
N ALA A 846 44.04 -24.39 21.31
CA ALA A 846 43.36 -25.51 20.66
C ALA A 846 41.83 -25.46 20.81
N VAL A 847 41.30 -25.04 21.98
CA VAL A 847 39.85 -24.86 22.20
C VAL A 847 39.30 -23.73 21.34
N LEU A 848 40.02 -22.61 21.23
CA LEU A 848 39.60 -21.49 20.38
C LEU A 848 39.59 -21.90 18.90
N VAL A 849 40.60 -22.64 18.45
CA VAL A 849 40.69 -23.17 17.09
C VAL A 849 39.58 -24.19 16.82
N ALA A 850 39.32 -25.09 17.77
CA ALA A 850 38.25 -26.08 17.63
C ALA A 850 36.86 -25.42 17.59
N ALA A 851 36.61 -24.40 18.42
CA ALA A 851 35.37 -23.63 18.39
C ALA A 851 35.19 -22.94 17.03
N TYR A 852 36.24 -22.30 16.51
CA TYR A 852 36.22 -21.61 15.21
C TYR A 852 36.06 -22.59 14.04
N PHE A 853 36.68 -23.77 14.14
CA PHE A 853 36.60 -24.82 13.12
C PHE A 853 35.21 -25.48 13.07
N LEU A 854 34.61 -25.74 14.24
CA LEU A 854 33.27 -26.34 14.35
C LEU A 854 32.18 -25.38 13.87
N THR A 855 32.27 -24.09 14.19
CA THR A 855 31.31 -23.10 13.69
C THR A 855 31.41 -22.95 12.17
N TRP A 856 32.61 -22.98 11.60
CA TRP A 856 32.79 -22.95 10.15
C TRP A 856 32.30 -24.20 9.44
N ILE A 857 32.59 -25.40 9.97
CA ILE A 857 32.07 -26.65 9.38
C ILE A 857 30.54 -26.61 9.34
N LEU A 858 29.87 -26.11 10.38
CA LEU A 858 28.42 -26.02 10.39
C LEU A 858 27.87 -25.18 9.22
N TRP A 859 28.44 -23.99 8.99
CA TRP A 859 28.02 -23.10 7.89
C TRP A 859 28.41 -23.63 6.51
N THR A 860 29.59 -24.25 6.40
CA THR A 860 30.10 -24.77 5.14
C THR A 860 29.41 -26.08 4.76
N ALA A 861 29.04 -26.92 5.73
CA ALA A 861 28.30 -28.17 5.52
C ALA A 861 26.90 -27.94 4.93
N VAL A 862 26.23 -26.85 5.29
CA VAL A 862 24.96 -26.42 4.67
C VAL A 862 25.17 -26.01 3.21
N GLY A 863 26.30 -25.38 2.88
CA GLY A 863 26.71 -25.11 1.50
C GLY A 863 27.06 -26.39 0.74
N PHE A 864 27.79 -27.29 1.38
CA PHE A 864 28.27 -28.57 0.82
C PHE A 864 27.12 -29.54 0.52
N SER A 865 26.12 -29.63 1.40
CA SER A 865 24.93 -30.47 1.19
C SER A 865 24.10 -30.01 -0.01
N SER A 866 24.06 -28.69 -0.26
CA SER A 866 23.41 -28.12 -1.43
C SER A 866 24.20 -28.39 -2.72
N TRP A 867 25.53 -28.24 -2.70
CA TRP A 867 26.40 -28.50 -3.86
C TRP A 867 26.42 -29.98 -4.25
N LEU A 868 26.34 -30.88 -3.27
CA LEU A 868 26.22 -32.34 -3.48
C LEU A 868 24.78 -32.81 -3.77
N GLY A 869 23.81 -31.90 -3.93
CA GLY A 869 22.40 -32.24 -4.22
C GLY A 869 21.66 -33.02 -3.12
N SER A 870 22.16 -33.03 -1.88
CA SER A 870 21.71 -33.92 -0.80
C SER A 870 20.93 -33.21 0.32
N GLY A 871 20.67 -31.91 0.22
CA GLY A 871 19.85 -31.16 1.19
C GLY A 871 19.20 -29.91 0.60
N PRO A 872 18.08 -29.43 1.19
CA PRO A 872 17.39 -28.23 0.73
C PRO A 872 18.30 -26.99 0.78
N SER A 873 18.07 -26.06 -0.14
CA SER A 873 18.84 -24.82 -0.30
C SER A 873 18.64 -23.79 0.83
N ILE A 874 18.03 -24.16 1.96
CA ILE A 874 17.88 -23.32 3.16
C ILE A 874 17.78 -24.23 4.40
N PRO A 875 18.51 -23.97 5.50
CA PRO A 875 18.04 -24.40 6.82
C PRO A 875 17.01 -23.38 7.31
N LEU A 876 15.73 -23.78 7.30
CA LEU A 876 14.56 -23.13 7.91
C LEU A 876 14.44 -21.60 7.86
#